data_AF-A0A952V0M2-F1
#
_entry.id   AF-A0A952V0M2-F1
#
_cell.length_a   1.000
_cell.length_b   1.000
_cell.length_c   1.000
_cell.angle_alpha   90.00
_cell.angle_beta   90.00
_cell.angle_gamma   90.00
#
_symmetry.space_group_name_H-M   'P 1'
#
loop_
_entity.id
_entity.type
_entity.pdbx_description
1 polymer ?
#
loop_
_entity_poly.entity_id
_entity_poly.type
_entity_poly.pdbx_seq_one_letter_code
_entity_poly.pdbx_strand_id
1 'polypeptide(L)'
;MAAALLAAAVAACTTKEPQPSTYFDRSISPILTTSCVRTNTGAGCHVADAKGNAFGNLDVSSYENVAKRRDLLVDYGAYGQPAFLLKNVDPFEVEVRTYDGIPAKITTDIKHAGGSILDPTATGYQTLRRWIQNGATENNTGVPPSSIKRQPCTNVVPARGDFDLSQDPAEPDFAVFRDLVNPIIAGTNVASATTCAAGNCHGTSSNALYFTCGTTPEGLRWNYFAAQEYLAQSAEESELLRRPLAPEQGGAYHEGGPIFGSPSDPNYQALAQWAGAHGPPRGAPTDPPFVFFAHKVQPILVKKGCMMVQCHSASMFHDFRLHGGSGGSFSLSATRQNYELSLVQMAVESEDPAASRMVRKNLYRPEVCGVAGCGEPQGITHRGGPLLEDFGDERASPKLCDDANHDYDNGDIDQIPAYCVMLEWLRRERAARNLAPLSAIVYVRRPLGSVKRAQDFDVYAPGADLRRIGARLENGALVADGADTSLTAGCGLDPATADIRRPQVSWDATRIAFAARASAAEPLAVYEMNADGSGCAKHSGINTTPPTANGLLVHNFDPTYAPPDGGFTRIVFASTRGNVLVAGAAPYDYEGPQRTPADPTKPNANLYVLEPDPAAPAQAHVKQLTFLLDLERQPSFMADGRLIFTAEKRAPNFYQLALRRINLDTGDYHPLFAQRGSIGFPEATQVVELADRDFATIFSPQNGSAAGRLGVFNRSIGIDFTSANPADYPIDPSAIDPAAPTSPSPNFFLRSLRFPDPDVNARYASPAPLPSTSLLVSYGAGDDLDVYVMATTTGVKTKLFGEPGSAEVDAVAVYPRMPRPTFESSLDEPNGSTEIQPGFAYADVHVLDFPLLASLLFQNTPTGRLVDRDVTSFTVYEDLPPPLEVDAIEKAGAFAFTDAFGTAYARRRELGSVPVYGDGSARFRVPGGLPLVLGLPETKLSRERNLPRTQREAIVFSPGEVVRQGFRAGLFDAICAQCHGSVSGRPIDTGLLPDFVTQASSTVARESDPTNLDKAPGARGPESPAPAN
;
A
#
# COMPACT_ATOMS: atom_id res chain seq x y z
N MET A 1 -70.27 63.09 -9.43
CA MET A 1 -70.91 61.99 -8.69
C MET A 1 -70.61 60.68 -9.43
N ALA A 2 -69.41 60.13 -9.23
CA ALA A 2 -68.98 58.79 -9.67
C ALA A 2 -67.52 58.61 -9.20
N ALA A 3 -67.30 58.83 -7.91
CA ALA A 3 -66.01 58.72 -7.24
C ALA A 3 -66.28 58.16 -5.84
N ALA A 4 -66.59 56.87 -5.78
CA ALA A 4 -66.59 56.04 -4.56
C ALA A 4 -67.14 54.64 -4.89
N LEU A 5 -66.36 53.74 -5.50
CA LEU A 5 -66.69 52.29 -5.53
C LEU A 5 -65.59 51.32 -5.98
N LEU A 6 -64.30 51.68 -6.01
CA LEU A 6 -63.22 50.71 -6.30
C LEU A 6 -62.05 50.77 -5.31
N ALA A 7 -62.37 50.62 -4.02
CA ALA A 7 -61.38 50.47 -2.95
C ALA A 7 -61.57 49.14 -2.19
N ALA A 8 -61.94 48.06 -2.87
CA ALA A 8 -62.12 46.74 -2.27
C ALA A 8 -61.82 45.59 -3.25
N ALA A 9 -60.53 45.39 -3.55
CA ALA A 9 -59.87 44.18 -4.09
C ALA A 9 -58.52 44.70 -4.63
N VAL A 10 -57.34 44.44 -4.07
CA VAL A 10 -56.74 43.14 -3.79
C VAL A 10 -55.70 43.35 -2.68
N ALA A 11 -56.05 43.01 -1.44
CA ALA A 11 -55.06 42.66 -0.41
C ALA A 11 -54.95 41.13 -0.43
N ALA A 12 -54.23 40.60 -1.42
CA ALA A 12 -53.82 39.21 -1.38
C ALA A 12 -52.62 39.11 -0.43
N CYS A 13 -52.90 38.72 0.82
CA CYS A 13 -51.87 38.18 1.70
C CYS A 13 -51.25 36.97 1.00
N THR A 14 -50.05 37.12 0.43
CA THR A 14 -49.22 35.95 0.15
C THR A 14 -48.82 35.38 1.50
N THR A 15 -49.50 34.34 1.96
CA THR A 15 -48.94 33.46 2.99
C THR A 15 -47.59 32.99 2.47
N LYS A 16 -46.49 33.50 3.05
CA LYS A 16 -45.21 32.82 2.95
C LYS A 16 -45.42 31.47 3.61
N GLU A 17 -45.60 30.43 2.81
CA GLU A 17 -45.52 29.07 3.34
C GLU A 17 -44.20 28.95 4.11
N PRO A 18 -44.21 28.44 5.35
CA PRO A 18 -42.97 28.17 6.05
C PRO A 18 -42.14 27.24 5.17
N GLN A 19 -40.89 27.63 4.91
CA GLN A 19 -39.95 26.73 4.25
C GLN A 19 -39.93 25.42 5.04
N PRO A 20 -40.20 24.26 4.41
CA PRO A 20 -40.13 22.98 5.12
C PRO A 20 -38.69 22.83 5.64
N SER A 21 -38.54 22.75 6.96
CA SER A 21 -37.26 22.43 7.60
C SER A 21 -37.18 20.92 7.79
N THR A 22 -35.98 20.36 7.74
CA THR A 22 -35.75 18.94 8.02
C THR A 22 -35.63 18.70 9.53
N TYR A 23 -35.59 17.43 9.95
CA TYR A 23 -35.21 17.12 11.34
C TYR A 23 -33.79 17.60 11.63
N PHE A 24 -32.87 17.41 10.69
CA PHE A 24 -31.49 17.88 10.81
C PHE A 24 -31.42 19.38 11.09
N ASP A 25 -32.13 20.20 10.31
CA ASP A 25 -32.10 21.67 10.46
C ASP A 25 -32.61 22.14 11.83
N ARG A 26 -33.65 21.47 12.35
CA ARG A 26 -34.28 21.87 13.62
C ARG A 26 -33.56 21.34 14.85
N SER A 27 -33.01 20.14 14.78
CA SER A 27 -32.59 19.38 15.97
C SER A 27 -31.11 19.06 16.02
N ILE A 28 -30.42 19.01 14.88
CA ILE A 28 -29.02 18.59 14.79
C ILE A 28 -28.11 19.78 14.48
N SER A 29 -28.44 20.54 13.42
CA SER A 29 -27.65 21.71 12.99
C SER A 29 -27.41 22.74 14.10
N PRO A 30 -28.38 23.08 14.99
CA PRO A 30 -28.12 24.05 16.07
C PRO A 30 -27.06 23.57 17.07
N ILE A 31 -27.01 22.26 17.35
CA ILE A 31 -26.01 21.64 18.22
C ILE A 31 -24.64 21.76 17.55
N LEU A 32 -24.51 21.23 16.33
CA LEU A 32 -23.24 21.22 15.59
C LEU A 32 -22.72 22.63 15.30
N THR A 33 -23.60 23.58 15.02
CA THR A 33 -23.23 24.98 14.78
C THR A 33 -22.60 25.61 16.02
N THR A 34 -23.14 25.31 17.21
CA THR A 34 -22.71 25.91 18.48
C THR A 34 -21.53 25.18 19.11
N SER A 35 -21.35 23.88 18.82
CA SER A 35 -20.25 23.09 19.40
C SER A 35 -19.06 22.94 18.45
N CYS A 36 -19.30 22.73 17.16
CA CYS A 36 -18.28 22.25 16.20
C CYS A 36 -17.96 23.27 15.09
N VAL A 37 -18.93 24.07 14.66
CA VAL A 37 -18.71 25.13 13.66
C VAL A 37 -18.17 26.39 14.31
N ARG A 38 -18.73 26.81 15.45
CA ARG A 38 -18.30 27.98 16.21
C ARG A 38 -17.95 27.51 17.61
N THR A 39 -16.68 27.32 17.90
CA THR A 39 -16.28 26.93 19.26
C THR A 39 -16.54 28.09 20.24
N ASN A 40 -16.54 27.79 21.54
CA ASN A 40 -16.59 28.78 22.62
C ASN A 40 -15.43 29.79 22.58
N THR A 41 -14.34 29.49 21.84
CA THR A 41 -13.22 30.40 21.57
C THR A 41 -13.42 31.27 20.33
N GLY A 42 -14.55 31.12 19.61
CA GLY A 42 -14.85 31.85 18.37
C GLY A 42 -14.15 31.31 17.13
N ALA A 43 -13.40 30.20 17.23
CA ALA A 43 -12.71 29.59 16.10
C ALA A 43 -13.68 28.73 15.26
N GLY A 44 -13.56 28.86 13.94
CA GLY A 44 -14.24 27.98 12.99
C GLY A 44 -13.45 26.69 12.76
N CYS A 45 -13.97 25.53 13.18
CA CYS A 45 -13.27 24.25 12.99
C CYS A 45 -13.86 23.45 11.82
N HIS A 46 -15.12 23.02 11.92
CA HIS A 46 -15.73 22.10 10.94
C HIS A 46 -16.70 22.78 9.98
N VAL A 47 -16.20 23.77 9.22
CA VAL A 47 -16.93 24.46 8.15
C VAL A 47 -16.02 24.63 6.95
N ALA A 48 -16.51 24.28 5.77
CA ALA A 48 -15.72 24.39 4.55
C ALA A 48 -15.68 25.82 4.01
N ASP A 49 -14.53 26.22 3.49
CA ASP A 49 -14.43 27.39 2.61
C ASP A 49 -15.04 27.10 1.21
N ALA A 50 -15.02 28.10 0.32
CA ALA A 50 -15.54 27.95 -1.04
C ALA A 50 -14.77 26.92 -1.90
N LYS A 51 -13.56 26.51 -1.47
CA LYS A 51 -12.71 25.51 -2.13
C LYS A 51 -12.92 24.11 -1.54
N GLY A 52 -13.71 23.97 -0.48
CA GLY A 52 -13.95 22.70 0.19
C GLY A 52 -12.88 22.34 1.23
N ASN A 53 -12.14 23.32 1.76
CA ASN A 53 -11.16 23.08 2.83
C ASN A 53 -11.83 23.23 4.20
N ALA A 54 -11.72 22.22 5.06
CA ALA A 54 -12.26 22.23 6.42
C ALA A 54 -11.37 21.43 7.38
N PHE A 55 -11.18 21.86 8.63
CA PHE A 55 -10.36 21.10 9.59
C PHE A 55 -10.91 19.68 9.79
N GLY A 56 -10.00 18.71 9.92
CA GLY A 56 -10.36 17.29 10.04
C GLY A 56 -11.01 16.68 8.80
N ASN A 57 -10.98 17.39 7.67
CA ASN A 57 -11.70 17.05 6.45
C ASN A 57 -13.19 16.81 6.70
N LEU A 58 -13.80 17.69 7.50
CA LEU A 58 -15.16 17.53 8.00
C LEU A 58 -15.85 18.89 8.01
N ASP A 59 -17.00 18.96 7.35
CA ASP A 59 -17.91 20.10 7.40
C ASP A 59 -19.27 19.63 7.97
N VAL A 60 -19.68 20.26 9.07
CA VAL A 60 -20.92 19.93 9.78
C VAL A 60 -22.01 21.00 9.67
N SER A 61 -21.82 21.96 8.77
CA SER A 61 -22.75 23.09 8.57
C SER A 61 -24.05 22.69 7.84
N SER A 62 -24.09 21.54 7.19
CA SER A 62 -25.24 21.01 6.45
C SER A 62 -25.35 19.49 6.55
N TYR A 63 -26.54 18.95 6.30
CA TYR A 63 -26.75 17.51 6.26
C TYR A 63 -25.92 16.83 5.17
N GLU A 64 -25.90 17.41 3.96
CA GLU A 64 -25.17 16.90 2.81
C GLU A 64 -23.68 16.72 3.13
N ASN A 65 -23.07 17.69 3.80
CA ASN A 65 -21.65 17.61 4.16
C ASN A 65 -21.37 16.62 5.29
N VAL A 66 -22.25 16.50 6.29
CA VAL A 66 -22.14 15.43 7.31
C VAL A 66 -22.29 14.05 6.67
N ALA A 67 -23.18 13.92 5.69
CA ALA A 67 -23.43 12.66 4.99
C ALA A 67 -22.25 12.20 4.13
N LYS A 68 -21.30 13.07 3.78
CA LYS A 68 -20.02 12.67 3.12
C LYS A 68 -19.09 11.92 4.06
N ARG A 69 -19.29 12.04 5.38
CA ARG A 69 -18.47 11.42 6.42
C ARG A 69 -19.25 10.39 7.24
N ARG A 70 -19.97 9.49 6.55
CA ARG A 70 -20.71 8.37 7.20
C ARG A 70 -19.82 7.47 8.03
N ASP A 71 -18.56 7.36 7.64
CA ASP A 71 -17.51 6.70 8.39
C ASP A 71 -17.48 7.17 9.85
N LEU A 72 -17.64 8.47 10.12
CA LEU A 72 -17.59 9.00 11.49
C LEU A 72 -18.81 8.61 12.33
N LEU A 73 -19.90 8.16 11.71
CA LEU A 73 -21.19 7.93 12.35
C LEU A 73 -21.45 6.45 12.66
N VAL A 74 -20.55 5.53 12.28
CA VAL A 74 -20.69 4.10 12.60
C VAL A 74 -20.08 3.77 13.96
N ASP A 75 -20.78 2.95 14.74
CA ASP A 75 -20.28 2.40 16.00
C ASP A 75 -19.41 1.18 15.72
N TYR A 76 -18.09 1.37 15.76
CA TYR A 76 -17.11 0.38 15.36
C TYR A 76 -16.11 0.09 16.47
N GLY A 77 -15.74 -1.19 16.56
CA GLY A 77 -14.68 -1.68 17.43
C GLY A 77 -15.11 -1.74 18.90
N ALA A 78 -14.20 -1.35 19.79
CA ALA A 78 -14.35 -1.51 21.23
C ALA A 78 -15.03 -0.34 21.96
N TYR A 79 -15.32 0.77 21.27
CA TYR A 79 -15.64 2.03 21.93
C TYR A 79 -17.12 2.18 22.34
N GLY A 80 -18.03 1.41 21.75
CA GLY A 80 -19.48 1.47 22.04
C GLY A 80 -20.15 2.81 21.68
N GLN A 81 -19.46 3.61 20.87
CA GLN A 81 -19.96 4.85 20.30
C GLN A 81 -19.17 5.22 19.04
N PRO A 82 -19.80 5.93 18.09
CA PRO A 82 -19.17 6.34 16.84
C PRO A 82 -18.04 7.36 17.05
N ALA A 83 -17.07 7.37 16.13
CA ALA A 83 -15.90 8.26 16.18
C ALA A 83 -16.27 9.74 16.28
N PHE A 84 -17.41 10.14 15.70
CA PHE A 84 -17.96 11.49 15.80
C PHE A 84 -18.25 11.92 17.24
N LEU A 85 -18.68 11.00 18.10
CA LEU A 85 -18.93 11.29 19.53
C LEU A 85 -17.68 11.05 20.36
N LEU A 86 -16.98 9.95 20.07
CA LEU A 86 -15.77 9.50 20.77
C LEU A 86 -14.70 10.59 20.89
N LYS A 87 -14.46 11.36 19.81
CA LYS A 87 -13.43 12.40 19.78
C LYS A 87 -13.82 13.71 20.49
N ASN A 88 -15.07 13.84 20.92
CA ASN A 88 -15.60 15.11 21.40
C ASN A 88 -15.95 15.11 22.90
N VAL A 89 -15.64 14.02 23.61
CA VAL A 89 -15.94 13.84 25.03
C VAL A 89 -14.66 13.60 25.81
N ASP A 90 -14.73 13.79 27.13
CA ASP A 90 -13.61 13.47 28.01
C ASP A 90 -13.25 11.96 27.96
N PRO A 91 -11.98 11.62 28.25
CA PRO A 91 -11.55 10.25 28.50
C PRO A 91 -12.55 9.46 29.35
N PHE A 92 -12.88 8.24 28.94
CA PHE A 92 -13.76 7.34 29.68
C PHE A 92 -13.22 5.91 29.66
N GLU A 93 -13.71 5.09 30.59
CA GLU A 93 -13.28 3.69 30.70
C GLU A 93 -13.92 2.82 29.62
N VAL A 94 -13.09 1.97 29.01
CA VAL A 94 -13.49 0.88 28.12
C VAL A 94 -12.95 -0.42 28.70
N GLU A 95 -13.79 -1.45 28.77
CA GLU A 95 -13.35 -2.80 29.08
C GLU A 95 -13.05 -3.55 27.78
N VAL A 96 -11.80 -3.92 27.59
CA VAL A 96 -11.34 -4.77 26.49
C VAL A 96 -11.25 -6.21 27.00
N ARG A 97 -11.83 -7.16 26.27
CA ARG A 97 -11.73 -8.60 26.55
C ARG A 97 -10.91 -9.26 25.45
N THR A 98 -9.84 -9.93 25.85
CA THR A 98 -8.96 -10.67 24.94
C THR A 98 -9.60 -11.99 24.55
N TYR A 99 -9.03 -12.67 23.55
CA TYR A 99 -9.56 -13.93 23.01
C TYR A 99 -9.68 -15.05 24.07
N ASP A 100 -8.83 -15.03 25.10
CA ASP A 100 -8.82 -15.95 26.24
C ASP A 100 -9.68 -15.47 27.42
N GLY A 101 -10.46 -14.40 27.24
CA GLY A 101 -11.42 -13.90 28.21
C GLY A 101 -10.83 -13.03 29.31
N ILE A 102 -9.56 -12.66 29.23
CA ILE A 102 -8.91 -11.79 30.22
C ILE A 102 -9.37 -10.34 29.96
N PRO A 103 -9.96 -9.67 30.98
CA PRO A 103 -10.36 -8.29 30.85
C PRO A 103 -9.18 -7.35 31.10
N ALA A 104 -9.10 -6.28 30.32
CA ALA A 104 -8.25 -5.12 30.54
C ALA A 104 -9.13 -3.87 30.58
N LYS A 105 -9.10 -3.15 31.70
CA LYS A 105 -9.75 -1.84 31.83
C LYS A 105 -8.76 -0.78 31.41
N ILE A 106 -9.18 0.07 30.48
CA ILE A 106 -8.38 1.17 29.97
C ILE A 106 -9.19 2.46 29.95
N THR A 107 -8.55 3.56 30.25
CA THR A 107 -9.12 4.90 30.07
C THR A 107 -8.70 5.40 28.68
N THR A 108 -9.67 5.70 27.81
CA THR A 108 -9.38 6.17 26.44
C THR A 108 -8.54 7.45 26.48
N ASP A 109 -7.51 7.52 25.64
CA ASP A 109 -6.70 8.72 25.44
C ASP A 109 -6.68 9.08 23.95
N ILE A 110 -7.84 9.54 23.47
CA ILE A 110 -8.08 9.86 22.06
C ILE A 110 -8.04 11.37 21.90
N LYS A 111 -7.00 11.88 21.23
CA LYS A 111 -6.78 13.31 21.10
C LYS A 111 -7.72 13.94 20.06
N HIS A 112 -8.25 15.11 20.41
CA HIS A 112 -8.93 16.03 19.49
C HIS A 112 -8.30 17.42 19.63
N ALA A 113 -8.00 18.07 18.51
CA ALA A 113 -7.29 19.35 18.51
C ALA A 113 -8.06 20.47 19.22
N GLY A 114 -9.40 20.40 19.20
CA GLY A 114 -10.26 21.33 19.94
C GLY A 114 -10.53 20.94 21.39
N GLY A 115 -9.92 19.84 21.88
CA GLY A 115 -10.25 19.24 23.18
C GLY A 115 -11.66 18.63 23.21
N SER A 116 -12.13 18.31 24.42
CA SER A 116 -13.49 17.84 24.69
C SER A 116 -14.47 19.01 24.56
N ILE A 117 -15.42 18.90 23.63
CA ILE A 117 -16.38 19.99 23.34
C ILE A 117 -17.85 19.60 23.61
N LEU A 118 -18.13 18.32 23.86
CA LEU A 118 -19.45 17.80 24.20
C LEU A 118 -19.43 17.16 25.60
N ASP A 119 -20.47 17.42 26.38
CA ASP A 119 -20.74 16.75 27.65
C ASP A 119 -21.67 15.55 27.40
N PRO A 120 -21.25 14.29 27.71
CA PRO A 120 -22.08 13.09 27.53
C PRO A 120 -23.42 13.13 28.26
N THR A 121 -23.55 13.92 29.33
CA THR A 121 -24.77 14.04 30.13
C THR A 121 -25.74 15.09 29.58
N ALA A 122 -25.27 15.99 28.71
CA ALA A 122 -26.06 17.08 28.18
C ALA A 122 -27.04 16.64 27.08
N THR A 123 -28.17 17.35 26.98
CA THR A 123 -29.23 17.10 25.99
C THR A 123 -28.71 17.11 24.55
N GLY A 124 -27.75 17.98 24.23
CA GLY A 124 -27.16 18.07 22.89
C GLY A 124 -26.49 16.76 22.47
N TYR A 125 -25.59 16.23 23.31
CA TYR A 125 -24.93 14.94 23.06
C TYR A 125 -25.94 13.80 22.92
N GLN A 126 -26.91 13.70 23.82
CA GLN A 126 -27.92 12.62 23.78
C GLN A 126 -28.80 12.70 22.53
N THR A 127 -29.08 13.90 22.03
CA THR A 127 -29.82 14.11 20.78
C THR A 127 -29.01 13.63 19.57
N LEU A 128 -27.71 13.97 19.51
CA LEU A 128 -26.80 13.49 18.46
C LEU A 128 -26.67 11.96 18.50
N ARG A 129 -26.47 11.38 19.69
CA ARG A 129 -26.35 9.93 19.87
C ARG A 129 -27.59 9.18 19.35
N ARG A 130 -28.79 9.62 19.74
CA ARG A 130 -30.04 9.00 19.28
C ARG A 130 -30.24 9.14 17.77
N TRP A 131 -29.91 10.31 17.22
CA TRP A 131 -29.99 10.52 15.77
C TRP A 131 -29.04 9.60 15.00
N ILE A 132 -27.80 9.42 15.48
CA ILE A 132 -26.84 8.50 14.88
C ILE A 132 -27.31 7.04 15.00
N GLN A 133 -27.75 6.62 16.18
CA GLN A 133 -28.29 5.28 16.42
C GLN A 133 -29.52 4.98 15.54
N ASN A 134 -30.28 6.01 15.16
CA ASN A 134 -31.41 5.90 14.24
C ASN A 134 -31.02 6.11 12.76
N GLY A 135 -29.75 5.88 12.40
CA GLY A 135 -29.24 5.87 11.02
C GLY A 135 -28.78 7.23 10.48
N ALA A 136 -28.78 8.28 11.30
CA ALA A 136 -28.37 9.64 10.91
C ALA A 136 -29.01 10.11 9.58
N THR A 137 -30.31 9.87 9.40
CA THR A 137 -31.05 10.33 8.22
C THR A 137 -31.50 11.78 8.37
N GLU A 138 -31.65 12.49 7.25
CA GLU A 138 -31.99 13.94 7.24
C GLU A 138 -33.27 14.25 8.03
N ASN A 139 -34.24 13.34 7.93
CA ASN A 139 -35.54 13.43 8.59
C ASN A 139 -35.72 12.42 9.72
N ASN A 140 -34.64 11.80 10.19
CA ASN A 140 -34.64 10.84 11.30
C ASN A 140 -35.63 9.67 11.11
N THR A 141 -35.69 9.15 9.89
CA THR A 141 -36.62 8.10 9.44
C THR A 141 -36.17 6.67 9.76
N GLY A 142 -35.03 6.48 10.46
CA GLY A 142 -34.43 5.17 10.69
C GLY A 142 -33.45 4.73 9.61
N VAL A 143 -32.82 3.57 9.82
CA VAL A 143 -31.90 2.93 8.86
C VAL A 143 -32.71 2.31 7.71
N PRO A 144 -32.45 2.66 6.44
CA PRO A 144 -33.10 2.01 5.31
C PRO A 144 -32.74 0.51 5.26
N PRO A 145 -33.67 -0.38 4.89
CA PRO A 145 -33.34 -1.79 4.66
C PRO A 145 -32.29 -1.92 3.56
N SER A 146 -31.20 -2.65 3.81
CA SER A 146 -30.23 -3.01 2.78
C SER A 146 -30.67 -4.30 2.08
N SER A 147 -30.83 -4.27 0.75
CA SER A 147 -31.03 -5.47 -0.07
C SER A 147 -29.78 -5.71 -0.92
N ILE A 148 -28.74 -6.26 -0.31
CA ILE A 148 -27.52 -6.63 -1.05
C ILE A 148 -27.81 -7.94 -1.80
N LYS A 149 -27.69 -7.92 -3.14
CA LYS A 149 -27.76 -9.14 -3.95
C LYS A 149 -26.58 -10.03 -3.57
N ARG A 150 -26.88 -11.21 -3.03
CA ARG A 150 -25.86 -12.18 -2.61
C ARG A 150 -25.39 -13.02 -3.79
N GLN A 151 -24.08 -13.23 -3.87
CA GLN A 151 -23.44 -14.02 -4.90
C GLN A 151 -23.31 -15.48 -4.48
N PRO A 152 -23.21 -16.43 -5.43
CA PRO A 152 -22.93 -17.83 -5.11
C PRO A 152 -21.70 -17.98 -4.20
N CYS A 153 -21.75 -18.97 -3.33
CA CYS A 153 -20.60 -19.39 -2.54
C CYS A 153 -19.59 -20.17 -3.39
N THR A 154 -18.42 -20.44 -2.82
CA THR A 154 -17.36 -21.26 -3.41
C THR A 154 -17.13 -22.54 -2.61
N ASN A 155 -16.67 -23.60 -3.28
CA ASN A 155 -16.25 -24.86 -2.65
C ASN A 155 -14.73 -24.98 -2.50
N VAL A 156 -13.97 -23.91 -2.78
CA VAL A 156 -12.52 -23.91 -2.61
C VAL A 156 -12.19 -23.97 -1.12
N VAL A 157 -11.52 -25.02 -0.68
CA VAL A 157 -11.11 -25.18 0.73
C VAL A 157 -9.65 -24.77 0.87
N PRO A 158 -9.28 -23.82 1.74
CA PRO A 158 -7.90 -23.44 1.96
C PRO A 158 -7.17 -24.53 2.75
N ALA A 159 -5.85 -24.61 2.60
CA ALA A 159 -5.03 -25.49 3.42
C ALA A 159 -4.60 -24.78 4.70
N ARG A 160 -4.61 -25.48 5.84
CA ARG A 160 -3.98 -25.05 7.11
C ARG A 160 -3.25 -26.21 7.76
N GLY A 161 -2.02 -25.98 8.19
CA GLY A 161 -1.15 -27.02 8.76
C GLY A 161 -1.53 -27.43 10.19
N ASP A 162 -2.32 -26.61 10.88
CA ASP A 162 -2.76 -26.82 12.27
C ASP A 162 -4.17 -27.42 12.37
N PHE A 163 -4.80 -27.79 11.25
CA PHE A 163 -6.13 -28.40 11.23
C PHE A 163 -6.27 -29.49 10.15
N ASP A 164 -6.56 -30.72 10.57
CA ASP A 164 -6.71 -31.86 9.66
C ASP A 164 -8.10 -31.86 9.01
N LEU A 165 -8.16 -31.42 7.76
CA LEU A 165 -9.40 -31.41 6.96
C LEU A 165 -9.87 -32.81 6.52
N SER A 166 -9.06 -33.86 6.70
CA SER A 166 -9.40 -35.22 6.27
C SER A 166 -10.27 -35.99 7.27
N GLN A 167 -10.38 -35.51 8.51
CA GLN A 167 -11.12 -36.16 9.58
C GLN A 167 -12.12 -35.20 10.22
N ASP A 168 -13.23 -35.75 10.70
CA ASP A 168 -14.19 -34.96 11.48
C ASP A 168 -13.55 -34.59 12.84
N PRO A 169 -13.75 -33.34 13.32
CA PRO A 169 -13.36 -32.96 14.66
C PRO A 169 -13.93 -33.92 15.71
N ALA A 170 -13.12 -34.29 16.70
CA ALA A 170 -13.49 -35.25 17.74
C ALA A 170 -14.49 -34.66 18.76
N GLU A 171 -14.70 -33.36 18.69
CA GLU A 171 -15.54 -32.57 19.56
C GLU A 171 -17.04 -32.93 19.44
N PRO A 172 -17.75 -33.16 20.55
CA PRO A 172 -19.18 -33.44 20.52
C PRO A 172 -20.03 -32.34 19.88
N ASP A 173 -19.57 -31.09 19.92
CA ASP A 173 -20.27 -29.94 19.34
C ASP A 173 -20.15 -29.85 17.81
N PHE A 174 -19.25 -30.60 17.17
CA PHE A 174 -19.15 -30.64 15.71
C PHE A 174 -20.45 -31.15 15.05
N ALA A 175 -21.12 -32.14 15.67
CA ALA A 175 -22.42 -32.60 15.19
C ALA A 175 -23.49 -31.48 15.29
N VAL A 176 -23.44 -30.68 16.36
CA VAL A 176 -24.33 -29.52 16.55
C VAL A 176 -24.04 -28.47 15.48
N PHE A 177 -22.77 -28.17 15.20
CA PHE A 177 -22.38 -27.25 14.14
C PHE A 177 -22.87 -27.73 12.77
N ARG A 178 -22.61 -29.00 12.42
CA ARG A 178 -23.00 -29.59 11.13
C ARG A 178 -24.51 -29.47 10.89
N ASP A 179 -25.30 -29.80 11.91
CA ASP A 179 -26.75 -29.95 11.75
C ASP A 179 -27.49 -28.61 11.91
N LEU A 180 -26.98 -27.69 12.74
CA LEU A 180 -27.66 -26.43 13.07
C LEU A 180 -27.00 -25.17 12.49
N VAL A 181 -25.66 -25.10 12.44
CA VAL A 181 -24.93 -23.86 12.13
C VAL A 181 -24.48 -23.79 10.67
N ASN A 182 -23.89 -24.85 10.13
CA ASN A 182 -23.43 -24.89 8.74
C ASN A 182 -24.55 -24.56 7.73
N PRO A 183 -25.80 -25.05 7.88
CA PRO A 183 -26.88 -24.67 6.97
C PRO A 183 -27.25 -23.18 7.00
N ILE A 184 -27.04 -22.51 8.14
CA ILE A 184 -27.24 -21.07 8.29
C ILE A 184 -26.13 -20.34 7.51
N ILE A 185 -24.86 -20.67 7.78
CA ILE A 185 -23.68 -20.08 7.13
C ILE A 185 -23.76 -20.24 5.59
N ALA A 186 -24.02 -21.47 5.13
CA ALA A 186 -24.15 -21.82 3.72
C ALA A 186 -25.43 -21.26 3.06
N GLY A 187 -26.44 -20.93 3.86
CA GLY A 187 -27.75 -20.46 3.41
C GLY A 187 -28.59 -21.52 2.69
N THR A 188 -28.50 -22.78 3.13
CA THR A 188 -29.32 -23.90 2.62
C THR A 188 -30.67 -24.03 3.33
N ASN A 189 -30.85 -23.36 4.47
CA ASN A 189 -32.08 -23.39 5.29
C ASN A 189 -33.07 -22.23 5.01
N VAL A 190 -32.81 -21.36 4.04
CA VAL A 190 -33.65 -20.17 3.76
C VAL A 190 -34.15 -20.17 2.33
N ALA A 191 -35.40 -19.75 2.13
CA ALA A 191 -36.04 -19.64 0.81
C ALA A 191 -35.37 -18.61 -0.14
N SER A 192 -34.35 -17.88 0.32
CA SER A 192 -33.44 -17.07 -0.52
C SER A 192 -31.99 -17.50 -0.27
N ALA A 193 -31.31 -17.92 -1.34
CA ALA A 193 -29.95 -18.45 -1.38
C ALA A 193 -28.90 -17.64 -0.59
N THR A 194 -28.01 -18.38 0.09
CA THR A 194 -26.71 -17.99 0.70
C THR A 194 -26.80 -16.84 1.73
N THR A 195 -26.36 -17.00 2.99
CA THR A 195 -26.30 -15.86 3.95
C THR A 195 -24.87 -15.35 4.09
N CYS A 196 -24.07 -15.97 4.95
CA CYS A 196 -22.71 -15.54 5.27
C CYS A 196 -21.72 -15.93 4.16
N ALA A 197 -21.80 -17.17 3.64
CA ALA A 197 -20.85 -17.72 2.67
C ALA A 197 -21.01 -17.18 1.23
N ALA A 198 -21.76 -16.09 1.02
CA ALA A 198 -21.93 -15.49 -0.30
C ALA A 198 -20.59 -14.95 -0.82
N GLY A 199 -20.31 -15.06 -2.12
CA GLY A 199 -19.02 -14.65 -2.70
C GLY A 199 -18.67 -13.17 -2.58
N ASN A 200 -19.67 -12.30 -2.36
CA ASN A 200 -19.50 -10.88 -2.02
C ASN A 200 -19.64 -10.57 -0.52
N CYS A 201 -19.66 -11.61 0.31
CA CYS A 201 -19.56 -11.60 1.78
C CYS A 201 -18.44 -12.57 2.15
N HIS A 202 -18.61 -13.51 3.09
CA HIS A 202 -17.55 -14.42 3.55
C HIS A 202 -17.21 -15.57 2.58
N GLY A 203 -17.76 -15.62 1.36
CA GLY A 203 -17.47 -16.64 0.34
C GLY A 203 -16.26 -16.36 -0.54
N THR A 204 -15.32 -15.51 -0.09
CA THR A 204 -14.07 -15.21 -0.81
C THR A 204 -12.89 -15.40 0.13
N SER A 205 -11.85 -16.09 -0.33
CA SER A 205 -10.62 -16.37 0.45
C SER A 205 -9.89 -15.11 0.90
N SER A 206 -10.24 -14.00 0.27
CA SER A 206 -9.77 -12.67 0.57
C SER A 206 -10.33 -12.08 1.88
N ASN A 207 -11.45 -12.63 2.40
CA ASN A 207 -12.00 -12.16 3.67
C ASN A 207 -11.31 -12.84 4.86
N ALA A 208 -11.02 -12.05 5.91
CA ALA A 208 -10.44 -12.54 7.16
C ALA A 208 -11.27 -13.66 7.82
N LEU A 209 -12.59 -13.62 7.64
CA LEU A 209 -13.47 -14.76 7.89
C LEU A 209 -13.92 -15.30 6.54
N TYR A 210 -13.46 -16.50 6.20
CA TYR A 210 -13.80 -17.19 4.96
C TYR A 210 -14.59 -18.46 5.21
N PHE A 211 -15.73 -18.58 4.53
CA PHE A 211 -16.61 -19.73 4.53
C PHE A 211 -16.77 -20.29 3.11
N THR A 212 -16.80 -21.61 3.03
CA THR A 212 -17.17 -22.34 1.81
C THR A 212 -18.69 -22.55 1.75
N CYS A 213 -19.18 -23.11 0.66
CA CYS A 213 -20.57 -23.60 0.58
C CYS A 213 -20.89 -24.67 1.63
N GLY A 214 -19.88 -25.28 2.29
CA GLY A 214 -20.10 -26.27 3.35
C GLY A 214 -20.80 -27.54 2.87
N THR A 215 -20.82 -27.79 1.55
CA THR A 215 -21.50 -28.95 0.92
C THR A 215 -20.58 -30.15 0.74
N THR A 216 -19.26 -29.97 0.87
CA THR A 216 -18.26 -31.05 0.90
C THR A 216 -17.84 -31.34 2.35
N PRO A 217 -17.39 -32.56 2.69
CA PRO A 217 -16.87 -32.86 4.02
C PRO A 217 -15.75 -31.90 4.45
N GLU A 218 -14.81 -31.61 3.55
CA GLU A 218 -13.69 -30.70 3.81
C GLU A 218 -14.18 -29.26 3.99
N GLY A 219 -15.14 -28.81 3.19
CA GLY A 219 -15.73 -27.48 3.29
C GLY A 219 -16.52 -27.28 4.59
N LEU A 220 -17.24 -28.30 5.05
CA LEU A 220 -17.93 -28.31 6.35
C LEU A 220 -16.93 -28.20 7.52
N ARG A 221 -15.87 -29.00 7.49
CA ARG A 221 -14.81 -29.00 8.52
C ARG A 221 -14.08 -27.65 8.56
N TRP A 222 -13.80 -27.08 7.39
CA TRP A 222 -13.28 -25.72 7.29
C TRP A 222 -14.21 -24.69 7.91
N ASN A 223 -15.51 -24.74 7.59
CA ASN A 223 -16.48 -23.79 8.15
C ASN A 223 -16.55 -23.87 9.69
N TYR A 224 -16.48 -25.08 10.27
CA TYR A 224 -16.42 -25.27 11.72
C TYR A 224 -15.18 -24.59 12.31
N PHE A 225 -14.03 -24.87 11.71
CA PHE A 225 -12.74 -24.33 12.13
C PHE A 225 -12.66 -22.81 12.03
N ALA A 226 -13.13 -22.23 10.91
CA ALA A 226 -13.17 -20.79 10.73
C ALA A 226 -14.14 -20.12 11.70
N ALA A 227 -15.31 -20.71 11.95
CA ALA A 227 -16.32 -20.15 12.85
C ALA A 227 -15.87 -20.15 14.32
N GLN A 228 -15.23 -21.23 14.79
CA GLN A 228 -14.87 -21.36 16.21
C GLN A 228 -13.85 -20.31 16.68
N GLU A 229 -12.98 -19.80 15.80
CA GLU A 229 -11.99 -18.79 16.20
C GLU A 229 -12.60 -17.41 16.51
N TYR A 230 -13.86 -17.19 16.10
CA TYR A 230 -14.64 -15.98 16.35
C TYR A 230 -15.58 -16.10 17.56
N LEU A 231 -15.49 -17.21 18.31
CA LEU A 231 -16.19 -17.39 19.57
C LEU A 231 -15.46 -16.69 20.71
N ALA A 232 -16.19 -16.38 21.77
CA ALA A 232 -15.72 -15.74 23.00
C ALA A 232 -16.15 -16.57 24.23
N GLN A 233 -15.95 -16.00 25.43
CA GLN A 233 -16.32 -16.67 26.69
C GLN A 233 -17.83 -16.87 26.83
N SER A 234 -18.62 -15.94 26.29
CA SER A 234 -20.06 -16.07 26.14
C SER A 234 -20.48 -15.95 24.67
N ALA A 235 -21.64 -16.50 24.33
CA ALA A 235 -22.16 -16.45 22.98
C ALA A 235 -22.42 -15.00 22.53
N GLU A 236 -22.89 -14.15 23.43
CA GLU A 236 -23.21 -12.74 23.16
C GLU A 236 -21.97 -11.87 22.93
N GLU A 237 -20.81 -12.27 23.49
CA GLU A 237 -19.52 -11.61 23.28
C GLU A 237 -18.81 -12.08 22.00
N SER A 238 -19.30 -13.15 21.37
CA SER A 238 -18.69 -13.72 20.17
C SER A 238 -18.94 -12.83 18.96
N GLU A 239 -17.90 -12.48 18.21
CA GLU A 239 -18.02 -11.63 17.01
C GLU A 239 -18.97 -12.26 15.97
N LEU A 240 -18.98 -13.60 15.90
CA LEU A 240 -19.86 -14.38 15.02
C LEU A 240 -21.35 -14.16 15.29
N LEU A 241 -21.74 -13.79 16.52
CA LEU A 241 -23.12 -13.49 16.89
C LEU A 241 -23.38 -11.99 16.95
N ARG A 242 -22.44 -11.22 17.50
CA ARG A 242 -22.64 -9.80 17.78
C ARG A 242 -22.65 -8.94 16.52
N ARG A 243 -21.79 -9.22 15.54
CA ARG A 243 -21.73 -8.47 14.27
C ARG A 243 -23.02 -8.61 13.44
N PRO A 244 -23.56 -9.82 13.20
CA PRO A 244 -24.79 -9.95 12.41
C PRO A 244 -26.06 -9.53 13.14
N LEU A 245 -26.03 -9.24 14.45
CA LEU A 245 -27.18 -8.77 15.21
C LEU A 245 -27.44 -7.27 15.00
N ALA A 246 -28.71 -6.87 14.96
CA ALA A 246 -29.09 -5.46 14.87
C ALA A 246 -28.50 -4.62 16.06
N PRO A 247 -27.91 -3.44 15.80
CA PRO A 247 -27.31 -2.61 16.85
C PRO A 247 -28.28 -2.25 17.99
N GLU A 248 -29.56 -2.01 17.69
CA GLU A 248 -30.60 -1.71 18.69
C GLU A 248 -30.89 -2.89 19.64
N GLN A 249 -30.41 -4.08 19.32
CA GLN A 249 -30.52 -5.29 20.14
C GLN A 249 -29.20 -5.65 20.85
N GLY A 250 -28.18 -4.78 20.81
CA GLY A 250 -26.86 -5.02 21.39
C GLY A 250 -25.81 -5.55 20.40
N GLY A 251 -26.15 -5.61 19.11
CA GLY A 251 -25.21 -5.95 18.04
C GLY A 251 -24.15 -4.89 17.77
N ALA A 252 -23.25 -5.16 16.83
CA ALA A 252 -22.14 -4.29 16.43
C ALA A 252 -22.15 -4.01 14.93
N TYR A 253 -21.34 -3.05 14.48
CA TYR A 253 -21.21 -2.77 13.05
C TYR A 253 -20.73 -4.00 12.25
N HIS A 254 -21.45 -4.26 11.16
CA HIS A 254 -21.19 -5.28 10.16
C HIS A 254 -21.42 -4.68 8.78
N GLU A 255 -20.43 -4.82 7.89
CA GLU A 255 -20.46 -4.17 6.57
C GLU A 255 -21.68 -4.61 5.73
N GLY A 256 -22.02 -5.91 5.77
CA GLY A 256 -23.21 -6.44 5.11
C GLY A 256 -24.55 -6.06 5.76
N GLY A 257 -24.53 -5.25 6.82
CA GLY A 257 -25.70 -4.88 7.62
C GLY A 257 -26.19 -5.98 8.56
N PRO A 258 -27.26 -5.72 9.35
CA PRO A 258 -27.86 -6.72 10.23
C PRO A 258 -28.42 -7.92 9.46
N ILE A 259 -28.06 -9.12 9.91
CA ILE A 259 -28.65 -10.39 9.42
C ILE A 259 -29.77 -10.84 10.36
N PHE A 260 -29.61 -10.64 11.67
CA PHE A 260 -30.59 -10.99 12.70
C PHE A 260 -31.20 -9.73 13.29
N GLY A 261 -32.53 -9.61 13.22
CA GLY A 261 -33.25 -8.48 13.79
C GLY A 261 -33.41 -8.54 15.32
N SER A 262 -33.17 -9.70 15.94
CA SER A 262 -33.33 -9.92 17.38
C SER A 262 -32.61 -11.20 17.84
N PRO A 263 -32.19 -11.30 19.12
CA PRO A 263 -31.71 -12.55 19.71
C PRO A 263 -32.78 -13.66 19.76
N SER A 264 -34.04 -13.33 19.50
CA SER A 264 -35.13 -14.31 19.37
C SER A 264 -35.20 -15.00 18.00
N ASP A 265 -34.40 -14.57 17.03
CA ASP A 265 -34.31 -15.22 15.72
C ASP A 265 -33.87 -16.69 15.89
N PRO A 266 -34.60 -17.68 15.33
CA PRO A 266 -34.24 -19.10 15.48
C PRO A 266 -32.82 -19.42 15.00
N ASN A 267 -32.33 -18.73 13.97
CA ASN A 267 -30.98 -18.92 13.47
C ASN A 267 -29.95 -18.33 14.44
N TYR A 268 -30.24 -17.18 15.05
CA TYR A 268 -29.39 -16.62 16.12
C TYR A 268 -29.31 -17.59 17.30
N GLN A 269 -30.44 -18.15 17.74
CA GLN A 269 -30.48 -19.10 18.84
C GLN A 269 -29.71 -20.39 18.55
N ALA A 270 -29.75 -20.88 17.31
CA ALA A 270 -28.97 -22.03 16.88
C ALA A 270 -27.45 -21.76 16.95
N LEU A 271 -27.01 -20.58 16.48
CA LEU A 271 -25.62 -20.15 16.64
C LEU A 271 -25.23 -20.03 18.12
N ALA A 272 -26.10 -19.44 18.95
CA ALA A 272 -25.85 -19.25 20.37
C ALA A 272 -25.76 -20.57 21.13
N GLN A 273 -26.60 -21.53 20.79
CA GLN A 273 -26.55 -22.88 21.35
C GLN A 273 -25.24 -23.58 21.04
N TRP A 274 -24.78 -23.53 19.78
CA TRP A 274 -23.49 -24.11 19.41
C TRP A 274 -22.33 -23.37 20.08
N ALA A 275 -22.31 -22.04 20.05
CA ALA A 275 -21.28 -21.23 20.71
C ALA A 275 -21.17 -21.54 22.21
N GLY A 276 -22.30 -21.66 22.91
CA GLY A 276 -22.33 -22.06 24.32
C GLY A 276 -21.87 -23.50 24.58
N ALA A 277 -22.12 -24.42 23.64
CA ALA A 277 -21.63 -25.80 23.74
C ALA A 277 -20.13 -25.91 23.44
N HIS A 278 -19.61 -25.11 22.51
CA HIS A 278 -18.21 -25.10 22.13
C HIS A 278 -17.32 -24.40 23.17
N GLY A 279 -17.76 -23.22 23.64
CA GLY A 279 -16.97 -22.32 24.49
C GLY A 279 -16.02 -21.41 23.70
N PRO A 280 -15.01 -20.82 24.35
CA PRO A 280 -14.00 -19.99 23.68
C PRO A 280 -13.07 -20.84 22.77
N PRO A 281 -12.33 -20.20 21.85
CA PRO A 281 -11.41 -20.88 20.94
C PRO A 281 -10.37 -21.74 21.67
N ARG A 282 -10.12 -22.95 21.16
CA ARG A 282 -9.11 -23.88 21.71
C ARG A 282 -7.79 -23.78 20.94
N GLY A 283 -6.67 -24.14 21.58
CA GLY A 283 -5.36 -24.20 20.92
C GLY A 283 -4.74 -22.85 20.57
N ALA A 284 -5.03 -21.80 21.35
CA ALA A 284 -4.45 -20.48 21.14
C ALA A 284 -2.91 -20.49 21.33
N PRO A 285 -2.17 -19.59 20.63
CA PRO A 285 -0.72 -19.52 20.78
C PRO A 285 -0.32 -19.15 22.21
N THR A 286 0.72 -19.82 22.72
CA THR A 286 1.29 -19.55 24.06
C THR A 286 2.66 -18.86 23.97
N ASP A 287 3.03 -18.38 22.78
CA ASP A 287 4.27 -17.65 22.56
C ASP A 287 4.26 -16.34 23.40
N PRO A 288 5.26 -16.10 24.26
CA PRO A 288 5.22 -14.96 25.19
C PRO A 288 5.06 -13.58 24.53
N PRO A 289 5.73 -13.26 23.40
CA PRO A 289 5.45 -12.04 22.63
C PRO A 289 4.00 -11.92 22.15
N PHE A 290 3.40 -12.98 21.61
CA PHE A 290 1.99 -12.98 21.21
C PHE A 290 1.04 -12.74 22.40
N VAL A 291 1.27 -13.43 23.52
CA VAL A 291 0.46 -13.26 24.73
C VAL A 291 0.58 -11.82 25.26
N PHE A 292 1.80 -11.27 25.30
CA PHE A 292 2.01 -9.87 25.69
C PHE A 292 1.31 -8.90 24.73
N PHE A 293 1.32 -9.17 23.43
CA PHE A 293 0.58 -8.37 22.48
C PHE A 293 -0.92 -8.38 22.78
N ALA A 294 -1.51 -9.57 22.94
CA ALA A 294 -2.94 -9.72 23.20
C ALA A 294 -3.37 -8.99 24.49
N HIS A 295 -2.58 -9.14 25.56
CA HIS A 295 -2.96 -8.65 26.89
C HIS A 295 -2.54 -7.21 27.18
N LYS A 296 -1.55 -6.66 26.46
CA LYS A 296 -0.97 -5.34 26.77
C LYS A 296 -0.96 -4.41 25.55
N VAL A 297 -0.41 -4.84 24.42
CA VAL A 297 -0.27 -3.99 23.22
C VAL A 297 -1.64 -3.68 22.60
N GLN A 298 -2.48 -4.70 22.36
CA GLN A 298 -3.80 -4.53 21.76
C GLN A 298 -4.70 -3.60 22.58
N PRO A 299 -4.81 -3.73 23.91
CA PRO A 299 -5.50 -2.74 24.75
C PRO A 299 -4.92 -1.32 24.64
N ILE A 300 -3.60 -1.16 24.57
CA ILE A 300 -2.99 0.17 24.37
C ILE A 300 -3.35 0.77 23.00
N LEU A 301 -3.44 -0.03 21.94
CA LEU A 301 -3.91 0.42 20.64
C LEU A 301 -5.38 0.88 20.69
N VAL A 302 -6.22 0.21 21.49
CA VAL A 302 -7.60 0.68 21.75
C VAL A 302 -7.58 2.01 22.51
N LYS A 303 -6.82 2.10 23.61
CA LYS A 303 -6.67 3.31 24.44
C LYS A 303 -6.30 4.53 23.60
N LYS A 304 -5.33 4.39 22.70
CA LYS A 304 -4.85 5.48 21.83
C LYS A 304 -5.72 5.75 20.60
N GLY A 305 -6.84 5.04 20.44
CA GLY A 305 -7.77 5.29 19.33
C GLY A 305 -7.31 4.74 17.98
N CYS A 306 -6.29 3.87 17.96
CA CYS A 306 -5.74 3.35 16.71
C CYS A 306 -6.78 2.55 15.90
N MET A 307 -7.71 1.88 16.60
CA MET A 307 -8.74 1.01 16.02
C MET A 307 -10.05 1.74 15.69
N MET A 308 -10.05 3.07 15.57
CA MET A 308 -11.18 3.78 14.97
C MET A 308 -11.25 3.52 13.47
N VAL A 309 -12.47 3.59 12.90
CA VAL A 309 -12.70 3.36 11.45
C VAL A 309 -11.78 4.20 10.57
N GLN A 310 -11.45 5.43 10.98
CA GLN A 310 -10.69 6.39 10.15
C GLN A 310 -9.18 6.36 10.36
N CYS A 311 -8.74 5.45 11.22
CA CYS A 311 -7.34 5.30 11.58
C CYS A 311 -6.85 3.99 11.00
N HIS A 312 -6.94 2.88 11.74
CA HIS A 312 -6.45 1.58 11.30
C HIS A 312 -7.56 0.53 11.34
N SER A 313 -8.63 0.69 10.55
CA SER A 313 -9.68 -0.34 10.44
C SER A 313 -9.52 -1.22 9.20
N ALA A 314 -10.25 -2.34 9.16
CA ALA A 314 -10.34 -3.21 7.98
C ALA A 314 -10.78 -2.45 6.71
N SER A 315 -11.61 -1.41 6.87
CA SER A 315 -12.10 -0.62 5.75
C SER A 315 -11.11 0.47 5.28
N MET A 316 -9.96 0.67 5.96
CA MET A 316 -8.97 1.68 5.59
C MET A 316 -8.12 1.29 4.39
N PHE A 317 -7.69 2.29 3.62
CA PHE A 317 -6.97 2.09 2.37
C PHE A 317 -5.51 1.61 2.52
N HIS A 318 -4.82 1.99 3.60
CA HIS A 318 -3.40 1.61 3.80
C HIS A 318 -3.26 0.18 4.35
N ASP A 319 -2.05 -0.38 4.34
CA ASP A 319 -1.84 -1.80 4.67
C ASP A 319 -1.91 -2.13 6.18
N PHE A 320 -1.82 -1.15 7.07
CA PHE A 320 -1.95 -1.41 8.52
C PHE A 320 -3.40 -1.34 8.98
N ARG A 321 -4.17 -2.42 8.78
CA ARG A 321 -5.64 -2.49 8.94
C ARG A 321 -6.06 -3.34 10.14
N LEU A 322 -6.12 -2.75 11.34
CA LEU A 322 -6.49 -3.48 12.54
C LEU A 322 -7.98 -3.85 12.57
N HIS A 323 -8.26 -5.02 13.12
CA HIS A 323 -9.60 -5.50 13.43
C HIS A 323 -9.97 -5.03 14.83
N GLY A 324 -10.95 -4.13 14.93
CA GLY A 324 -11.30 -3.46 16.19
C GLY A 324 -12.08 -4.31 17.21
N GLY A 325 -12.27 -5.60 16.93
CA GLY A 325 -13.17 -6.47 17.71
C GLY A 325 -14.65 -6.03 17.61
N SER A 326 -15.48 -6.49 18.55
CA SER A 326 -16.88 -6.09 18.67
C SER A 326 -17.27 -5.82 20.12
N GLY A 327 -17.64 -4.56 20.42
CA GLY A 327 -18.15 -4.16 21.74
C GLY A 327 -17.22 -4.51 22.91
N GLY A 328 -15.91 -4.34 22.69
CA GLY A 328 -14.85 -4.60 23.66
C GLY A 328 -14.20 -5.98 23.53
N SER A 329 -14.86 -6.94 22.88
CA SER A 329 -14.39 -8.32 22.74
C SER A 329 -13.57 -8.53 21.46
N PHE A 330 -12.45 -9.23 21.55
CA PHE A 330 -11.60 -9.61 20.43
C PHE A 330 -11.56 -11.12 20.25
N SER A 331 -11.87 -11.59 19.05
CA SER A 331 -11.66 -12.99 18.66
C SER A 331 -10.17 -13.37 18.59
N LEU A 332 -9.89 -14.68 18.55
CA LEU A 332 -8.54 -15.18 18.35
C LEU A 332 -8.01 -14.79 16.96
N SER A 333 -8.83 -14.91 15.91
CA SER A 333 -8.43 -14.50 14.55
C SER A 333 -8.15 -13.00 14.47
N ALA A 334 -9.00 -12.14 15.05
CA ALA A 334 -8.75 -10.70 15.08
C ALA A 334 -7.44 -10.36 15.81
N THR A 335 -7.15 -11.03 16.93
CA THR A 335 -5.92 -10.81 17.70
C THR A 335 -4.67 -11.28 16.93
N ARG A 336 -4.72 -12.44 16.27
CA ARG A 336 -3.64 -12.94 15.39
C ARG A 336 -3.35 -11.99 14.25
N GLN A 337 -4.40 -11.56 13.53
CA GLN A 337 -4.25 -10.60 12.44
C GLN A 337 -3.67 -9.27 12.93
N ASN A 338 -4.16 -8.75 14.06
CA ASN A 338 -3.63 -7.52 14.67
C ASN A 338 -2.16 -7.66 15.07
N TYR A 339 -1.77 -8.81 15.63
CA TYR A 339 -0.39 -9.11 16.00
C TYR A 339 0.52 -9.10 14.78
N GLU A 340 0.18 -9.84 13.73
CA GLU A 340 0.96 -9.92 12.49
C GLU A 340 1.08 -8.56 11.81
N LEU A 341 -0.04 -7.84 11.64
CA LEU A 341 -0.07 -6.50 11.06
C LEU A 341 0.79 -5.50 11.86
N SER A 342 0.76 -5.59 13.18
CA SER A 342 1.55 -4.72 14.06
C SER A 342 3.03 -5.08 14.03
N LEU A 343 3.36 -6.36 14.01
CA LEU A 343 4.74 -6.86 13.96
C LEU A 343 5.43 -6.43 12.65
N VAL A 344 4.68 -6.35 11.54
CA VAL A 344 5.16 -5.78 10.28
C VAL A 344 5.63 -4.32 10.44
N GLN A 345 5.03 -3.56 11.36
CA GLN A 345 5.40 -2.17 11.67
C GLN A 345 6.55 -2.03 12.68
N MET A 346 7.04 -3.14 13.25
CA MET A 346 8.18 -3.18 14.16
C MET A 346 9.48 -3.50 13.42
N ALA A 347 10.57 -2.86 13.84
CA ALA A 347 11.94 -3.13 13.40
C ALA A 347 12.63 -4.02 14.44
N VAL A 348 12.33 -5.33 14.44
CA VAL A 348 12.82 -6.31 15.43
C VAL A 348 14.35 -6.43 15.39
N GLU A 349 14.96 -6.16 14.26
CA GLU A 349 16.42 -6.09 14.09
C GLU A 349 17.08 -4.89 14.81
N SER A 350 16.30 -3.92 15.32
CA SER A 350 16.81 -2.70 15.94
C SER A 350 16.64 -2.69 17.47
N GLU A 351 17.62 -2.15 18.18
CA GLU A 351 17.49 -1.83 19.60
C GLU A 351 16.78 -0.50 19.84
N ASP A 352 16.77 0.38 18.83
CA ASP A 352 16.13 1.69 18.89
C ASP A 352 14.64 1.52 18.52
N PRO A 353 13.70 1.68 19.46
CA PRO A 353 12.28 1.56 19.15
C PRO A 353 11.82 2.60 18.13
N ALA A 354 12.50 3.75 18.01
CA ALA A 354 12.17 4.75 17.00
C ALA A 354 12.49 4.31 15.55
N ALA A 355 13.24 3.21 15.35
CA ALA A 355 13.35 2.58 14.05
C ALA A 355 12.02 1.93 13.60
N SER A 356 11.16 1.56 14.53
CA SER A 356 9.84 0.96 14.25
C SER A 356 8.83 2.01 13.83
N ARG A 357 8.15 1.82 12.69
CA ARG A 357 7.11 2.75 12.21
C ARG A 357 5.98 2.96 13.21
N MET A 358 5.58 1.88 13.90
CA MET A 358 4.54 1.92 14.95
C MET A 358 4.87 2.95 16.04
N VAL A 359 6.14 3.04 16.41
CA VAL A 359 6.62 3.98 17.42
C VAL A 359 6.88 5.34 16.78
N ARG A 360 7.69 5.39 15.72
CA ARG A 360 8.18 6.63 15.10
C ARG A 360 7.07 7.58 14.62
N LYS A 361 5.96 7.04 14.09
CA LYS A 361 4.81 7.86 13.70
C LYS A 361 4.11 8.54 14.88
N ASN A 362 4.28 8.01 16.08
CA ASN A 362 3.62 8.50 17.27
C ASN A 362 4.55 9.28 18.22
N LEU A 363 5.73 9.69 17.73
CA LEU A 363 6.65 10.58 18.42
C LEU A 363 6.56 12.02 17.90
N TYR A 364 7.04 12.97 18.68
CA TYR A 364 7.13 14.36 18.25
C TYR A 364 8.05 14.51 17.03
N ARG A 365 7.56 15.25 16.04
CA ARG A 365 8.35 15.71 14.89
C ARG A 365 9.15 16.97 15.24
N PRO A 366 10.25 17.26 14.52
CA PRO A 366 11.04 18.47 14.74
C PRO A 366 10.22 19.76 14.80
N GLU A 367 9.19 19.88 13.97
CA GLU A 367 8.47 21.14 13.77
C GLU A 367 7.37 21.39 14.82
N VAL A 368 6.99 20.37 15.59
CA VAL A 368 5.85 20.43 16.53
C VAL A 368 6.24 20.11 17.98
N CYS A 369 7.52 19.84 18.23
CA CYS A 369 8.03 19.48 19.55
C CYS A 369 8.34 20.73 20.39
N GLY A 370 7.71 20.86 21.55
CA GLY A 370 7.85 22.02 22.46
C GLY A 370 8.34 21.68 23.87
N VAL A 371 8.83 20.45 24.09
CA VAL A 371 9.19 19.87 25.39
C VAL A 371 10.72 19.66 25.54
N ALA A 372 11.19 19.24 26.70
CA ALA A 372 12.59 18.88 26.90
C ALA A 372 12.99 17.67 26.03
N GLY A 373 14.19 17.73 25.43
CA GLY A 373 14.69 16.70 24.52
C GLY A 373 14.36 16.91 23.04
N CYS A 374 13.59 17.95 22.68
CA CYS A 374 13.26 18.28 21.29
C CYS A 374 14.44 18.73 20.41
N GLY A 375 15.66 18.83 20.95
CA GLY A 375 16.88 19.04 20.14
C GLY A 375 17.25 17.83 19.27
N GLU A 376 16.69 16.65 19.58
CA GLU A 376 16.90 15.39 18.85
C GLU A 376 15.57 14.69 18.53
N PRO A 377 14.71 15.29 17.71
CA PRO A 377 13.40 14.76 17.39
C PRO A 377 13.50 13.52 16.49
N GLN A 378 12.77 12.47 16.84
CA GLN A 378 12.79 11.19 16.12
C GLN A 378 11.50 10.92 15.33
N GLY A 379 10.43 11.67 15.59
CA GLY A 379 9.12 11.43 15.01
C GLY A 379 9.00 11.78 13.52
N ILE A 380 8.04 11.11 12.86
CA ILE A 380 7.63 11.37 11.48
C ILE A 380 6.13 11.70 11.41
N THR A 381 5.65 12.16 10.25
CA THR A 381 4.26 12.61 10.10
C THR A 381 3.26 11.50 10.35
N HIS A 382 2.25 11.80 11.15
CA HIS A 382 1.09 10.95 11.42
C HIS A 382 -0.16 11.82 11.56
N ARG A 383 -1.24 11.42 10.87
CA ARG A 383 -2.52 12.14 10.91
C ARG A 383 -3.17 12.14 12.30
N GLY A 384 -2.89 11.11 13.12
CA GLY A 384 -3.36 11.04 14.50
C GLY A 384 -2.53 11.86 15.49
N GLY A 385 -1.39 12.41 15.08
CA GLY A 385 -0.46 13.11 15.98
C GLY A 385 0.47 12.17 16.77
N PRO A 386 1.23 12.71 17.73
CA PRO A 386 2.24 11.96 18.48
C PRO A 386 1.62 11.22 19.69
N LEU A 387 0.98 10.08 19.44
CA LEU A 387 0.15 9.39 20.44
C LEU A 387 0.92 8.68 21.58
N LEU A 388 2.24 8.54 21.47
CA LEU A 388 3.08 7.83 22.45
C LEU A 388 3.88 8.78 23.36
N GLU A 389 3.65 10.09 23.26
CA GLU A 389 4.34 11.13 24.05
C GLU A 389 3.64 11.37 25.41
N ASP A 390 3.60 10.33 26.24
CA ASP A 390 2.90 10.30 27.53
C ASP A 390 3.74 10.84 28.72
N PHE A 391 4.76 11.66 28.45
CA PHE A 391 5.82 12.02 29.41
C PHE A 391 5.81 13.50 29.84
N GLY A 392 4.68 14.18 29.67
CA GLY A 392 4.52 15.57 30.12
C GLY A 392 5.48 16.53 29.42
N ASP A 393 6.38 17.14 30.19
CA ASP A 393 7.34 18.15 29.73
C ASP A 393 8.64 17.54 29.16
N GLU A 394 8.71 16.21 29.00
CA GLU A 394 9.83 15.49 28.40
C GLU A 394 9.36 14.66 27.19
N ARG A 395 10.26 14.45 26.22
CA ARG A 395 10.00 13.51 25.12
C ARG A 395 10.10 12.05 25.58
N ALA A 396 9.35 11.18 24.93
CA ALA A 396 9.47 9.74 25.10
C ALA A 396 10.90 9.25 24.80
N SER A 397 11.45 8.40 25.68
CA SER A 397 12.75 7.79 25.51
C SER A 397 12.84 6.44 26.24
N PRO A 398 13.73 5.52 25.80
CA PRO A 398 13.92 4.24 26.50
C PRO A 398 14.33 4.43 27.96
N LYS A 399 15.19 5.43 28.24
CA LYS A 399 15.66 5.74 29.58
C LYS A 399 14.52 6.04 30.56
N LEU A 400 13.52 6.82 30.14
CA LEU A 400 12.39 7.15 31.01
C LEU A 400 11.61 5.90 31.42
N CYS A 401 11.43 4.93 30.51
CA CYS A 401 10.78 3.65 30.83
C CYS A 401 11.62 2.78 31.77
N ASP A 402 12.93 2.74 31.55
CA ASP A 402 13.84 1.93 32.37
C ASP A 402 13.97 2.49 33.79
N ASP A 403 14.04 3.82 33.93
CA ASP A 403 14.09 4.49 35.23
C ASP A 403 12.78 4.32 36.02
N ALA A 404 11.63 4.20 35.34
CA ALA A 404 10.33 4.01 35.98
C ALA A 404 10.11 2.58 36.51
N ASN A 405 10.83 1.58 35.96
CA ASN A 405 10.80 0.18 36.40
C ASN A 405 9.37 -0.41 36.51
N HIS A 406 8.56 -0.27 35.45
CA HIS A 406 7.19 -0.78 35.40
C HIS A 406 7.09 -2.30 35.54
N ASP A 407 6.05 -2.80 36.23
CA ASP A 407 5.66 -4.21 36.19
C ASP A 407 4.79 -4.47 34.96
N TYR A 408 5.42 -4.93 33.88
CA TYR A 408 4.73 -5.13 32.59
C TYR A 408 3.78 -6.33 32.59
N ASP A 409 4.00 -7.32 33.46
CA ASP A 409 3.21 -8.56 33.48
C ASP A 409 1.98 -8.41 34.38
N ASN A 410 2.14 -7.89 35.60
CA ASN A 410 1.07 -7.80 36.60
C ASN A 410 0.61 -6.38 36.92
N GLY A 411 1.33 -5.36 36.44
CA GLY A 411 0.96 -3.96 36.66
C GLY A 411 -0.31 -3.56 35.92
N ASP A 412 -0.95 -2.50 36.42
CA ASP A 412 -2.09 -1.87 35.77
C ASP A 412 -1.66 -1.22 34.46
N ILE A 413 -2.09 -1.82 33.35
CA ILE A 413 -1.75 -1.36 31.99
C ILE A 413 -2.22 0.07 31.73
N ASP A 414 -3.26 0.54 32.43
CA ASP A 414 -3.76 1.90 32.23
C ASP A 414 -2.78 2.96 32.75
N GLN A 415 -1.90 2.58 33.68
CA GLN A 415 -0.89 3.47 34.28
C GLN A 415 0.47 3.43 33.57
N ILE A 416 0.67 2.51 32.61
CA ILE A 416 1.94 2.36 31.90
C ILE A 416 1.90 3.22 30.62
N PRO A 417 2.87 4.13 30.39
CA PRO A 417 2.97 4.89 29.15
C PRO A 417 2.98 3.98 27.92
N ALA A 418 2.24 4.35 26.88
CA ALA A 418 2.08 3.50 25.70
C ALA A 418 3.43 3.22 25.00
N TYR A 419 4.34 4.20 25.00
CA TYR A 419 5.70 4.02 24.50
C TYR A 419 6.45 2.88 25.21
N CYS A 420 6.33 2.80 26.55
CA CYS A 420 7.02 1.78 27.34
C CYS A 420 6.48 0.38 27.07
N VAL A 421 5.17 0.24 26.83
CA VAL A 421 4.55 -1.04 26.43
C VAL A 421 5.08 -1.50 25.06
N MET A 422 5.19 -0.58 24.09
CA MET A 422 5.74 -0.90 22.76
C MET A 422 7.22 -1.27 22.82
N LEU A 423 8.01 -0.58 23.65
CA LEU A 423 9.42 -0.88 23.90
C LEU A 423 9.59 -2.27 24.52
N GLU A 424 8.79 -2.61 25.52
CA GLU A 424 8.84 -3.93 26.15
C GLU A 424 8.42 -5.04 25.18
N TRP A 425 7.39 -4.81 24.36
CA TRP A 425 7.02 -5.76 23.32
C TRP A 425 8.17 -5.98 22.32
N LEU A 426 8.83 -4.92 21.87
CA LEU A 426 10.02 -5.02 21.02
C LEU A 426 11.12 -5.85 21.69
N ARG A 427 11.39 -5.65 22.98
CA ARG A 427 12.39 -6.45 23.73
C ARG A 427 12.03 -7.94 23.74
N ARG A 428 10.75 -8.28 23.95
CA ARG A 428 10.28 -9.68 23.93
C ARG A 428 10.38 -10.31 22.55
N GLU A 429 9.97 -9.60 21.50
CA GLU A 429 10.16 -10.05 20.11
C GLU A 429 11.63 -10.29 19.81
N ARG A 430 12.51 -9.37 20.19
CA ARG A 430 13.96 -9.52 20.00
C ARG A 430 14.52 -10.73 20.72
N ALA A 431 14.14 -10.93 21.97
CA ALA A 431 14.58 -12.09 22.75
C ALA A 431 14.10 -13.40 22.12
N ALA A 432 12.85 -13.45 21.62
CA ALA A 432 12.28 -14.62 20.97
C ALA A 432 12.93 -14.94 19.61
N ARG A 433 13.27 -13.92 18.81
CA ARG A 433 13.89 -14.11 17.49
C ARG A 433 15.41 -14.29 17.55
N ASN A 434 16.07 -13.73 18.56
CA ASN A 434 17.51 -13.83 18.81
C ASN A 434 18.38 -13.58 17.54
N LEU A 435 18.07 -12.49 16.82
CA LEU A 435 18.79 -12.11 15.62
C LEU A 435 20.23 -11.70 15.95
N ALA A 436 21.20 -12.12 15.13
CA ALA A 436 22.59 -11.69 15.27
C ALA A 436 22.73 -10.17 15.05
N PRO A 437 23.72 -9.51 15.70
CA PRO A 437 23.95 -8.09 15.48
C PRO A 437 24.55 -7.79 14.11
N LEU A 438 24.48 -6.52 13.69
CA LEU A 438 25.22 -6.00 12.54
C LEU A 438 26.72 -6.26 12.71
N SER A 439 27.37 -6.77 11.66
CA SER A 439 28.76 -7.25 11.73
C SER A 439 29.73 -6.62 10.75
N ALA A 440 29.25 -6.05 9.63
CA ALA A 440 30.10 -5.49 8.59
C ALA A 440 29.33 -4.54 7.67
N ILE A 441 30.08 -3.81 6.84
CA ILE A 441 29.61 -3.13 5.65
C ILE A 441 30.36 -3.71 4.44
N VAL A 442 29.63 -4.00 3.38
CA VAL A 442 30.18 -4.41 2.08
C VAL A 442 29.91 -3.29 1.09
N TYR A 443 30.90 -2.90 0.30
CA TYR A 443 30.79 -1.76 -0.61
C TYR A 443 31.69 -1.95 -1.83
N VAL A 444 31.54 -1.08 -2.82
CA VAL A 444 32.39 -1.05 -4.02
C VAL A 444 33.20 0.23 -4.04
N ARG A 445 34.53 0.10 -4.08
CA ARG A 445 35.45 1.21 -4.37
C ARG A 445 35.74 1.28 -5.86
N ARG A 446 35.70 2.46 -6.47
CA ARG A 446 35.91 2.63 -7.91
C ARG A 446 36.71 3.90 -8.25
N PRO A 447 37.33 3.99 -9.45
CA PRO A 447 37.97 5.22 -9.90
C PRO A 447 36.94 6.33 -10.17
N LEU A 448 37.36 7.59 -10.11
CA LEU A 448 36.52 8.72 -10.49
C LEU A 448 36.00 8.59 -11.94
N GLY A 449 34.80 9.10 -12.23
CA GLY A 449 34.18 9.01 -13.56
C GLY A 449 33.61 7.64 -13.93
N SER A 450 33.78 6.64 -13.07
CA SER A 450 33.31 5.27 -13.32
C SER A 450 31.86 5.03 -12.89
N VAL A 451 31.28 5.87 -12.02
CA VAL A 451 29.88 5.77 -11.59
C VAL A 451 28.97 6.14 -12.76
N LYS A 452 28.15 5.18 -13.22
CA LYS A 452 27.33 5.30 -14.43
C LYS A 452 25.85 5.45 -14.10
N ARG A 453 25.11 6.13 -14.97
CA ARG A 453 23.66 6.31 -14.84
C ARG A 453 22.93 4.98 -14.92
N ALA A 454 21.66 4.97 -14.51
CA ALA A 454 20.82 3.77 -14.56
C ALA A 454 20.72 3.19 -15.98
N GLN A 455 20.63 4.03 -17.00
CA GLN A 455 20.51 3.66 -18.42
C GLN A 455 21.84 3.24 -19.06
N ASP A 456 22.98 3.44 -18.40
CA ASP A 456 24.32 3.13 -18.92
C ASP A 456 24.87 1.85 -18.24
N PHE A 457 23.98 0.89 -17.98
CA PHE A 457 24.30 -0.31 -17.20
C PHE A 457 25.20 -1.30 -17.94
N ASP A 458 25.19 -1.27 -19.26
CA ASP A 458 25.99 -2.11 -20.16
C ASP A 458 27.39 -1.51 -20.41
N VAL A 459 27.58 -0.21 -20.18
CA VAL A 459 28.85 0.50 -20.36
C VAL A 459 29.92 -0.04 -19.38
N TYR A 460 31.04 -0.52 -19.91
CA TYR A 460 32.15 -1.05 -19.13
C TYR A 460 32.89 0.04 -18.36
N ALA A 461 33.07 -0.22 -17.07
CA ALA A 461 33.68 0.73 -16.14
C ALA A 461 34.63 -0.05 -15.19
N PRO A 462 35.88 -0.30 -15.63
CA PRO A 462 36.87 -1.09 -14.91
C PRO A 462 37.40 -0.38 -13.67
N GLY A 463 38.16 -1.10 -12.85
CA GLY A 463 38.81 -0.57 -11.66
C GLY A 463 38.00 -0.76 -10.37
N ALA A 464 36.92 -1.53 -10.43
CA ALA A 464 36.03 -1.73 -9.28
C ALA A 464 36.59 -2.79 -8.32
N ASP A 465 36.64 -2.46 -7.04
CA ASP A 465 37.07 -3.34 -5.96
C ASP A 465 35.92 -3.57 -4.98
N LEU A 466 35.50 -4.83 -4.83
CA LEU A 466 34.53 -5.24 -3.81
C LEU A 466 35.26 -5.32 -2.47
N ARG A 467 34.78 -4.56 -1.48
CA ARG A 467 35.43 -4.43 -0.18
C ARG A 467 34.48 -4.74 0.96
N ARG A 468 35.05 -5.18 2.07
CA ARG A 468 34.35 -5.45 3.33
C ARG A 468 35.09 -4.80 4.48
N ILE A 469 34.37 -4.05 5.30
CA ILE A 469 34.87 -3.44 6.54
C ILE A 469 34.06 -3.95 7.72
N GLY A 470 34.72 -4.29 8.82
CA GLY A 470 34.04 -4.63 10.07
C GLY A 470 33.28 -3.42 10.63
N ALA A 471 32.02 -3.63 11.02
CA ALA A 471 31.15 -2.57 11.51
C ALA A 471 30.21 -3.09 12.59
N ARG A 472 29.76 -2.20 13.48
CA ARG A 472 28.84 -2.52 14.58
C ARG A 472 28.03 -1.30 14.98
N LEU A 473 26.91 -1.53 15.67
CA LEU A 473 26.20 -0.47 16.37
C LEU A 473 26.78 -0.30 17.78
N GLU A 474 27.15 0.93 18.14
CA GLU A 474 27.59 1.31 19.48
C GLU A 474 26.72 2.46 19.98
N ASN A 475 25.97 2.24 21.05
CA ASN A 475 25.01 3.23 21.60
C ASN A 475 24.05 3.78 20.52
N GLY A 476 23.63 2.93 19.58
CA GLY A 476 22.74 3.30 18.47
C GLY A 476 23.44 3.97 17.27
N ALA A 477 24.73 4.32 17.37
CA ALA A 477 25.51 4.86 16.26
C ALA A 477 26.25 3.75 15.51
N LEU A 478 26.29 3.84 14.18
CA LEU A 478 27.07 2.90 13.36
C LEU A 478 28.54 3.32 13.34
N VAL A 479 29.42 2.40 13.70
CA VAL A 479 30.87 2.58 13.69
C VAL A 479 31.49 1.55 12.74
N ALA A 480 32.41 2.00 11.89
CA ALA A 480 33.18 1.17 10.97
C ALA A 480 34.68 1.32 11.28
N ASP A 481 35.15 0.54 12.25
CA ASP A 481 36.52 0.57 12.81
C ASP A 481 37.29 -0.74 12.59
N GLY A 482 36.70 -1.72 11.89
CA GLY A 482 37.31 -3.00 11.58
C GLY A 482 38.29 -2.97 10.40
N ALA A 483 38.91 -4.12 10.12
CA ALA A 483 39.79 -4.28 8.96
C ALA A 483 39.00 -4.12 7.66
N ASP A 484 39.51 -3.29 6.75
CA ASP A 484 38.99 -3.09 5.40
C ASP A 484 39.74 -3.97 4.40
N THR A 485 39.05 -4.97 3.84
CA THR A 485 39.64 -6.01 3.00
C THR A 485 39.01 -6.06 1.62
N SER A 486 39.84 -6.19 0.58
CA SER A 486 39.39 -6.51 -0.77
C SER A 486 38.96 -7.98 -0.85
N LEU A 487 37.78 -8.22 -1.43
CA LEU A 487 37.21 -9.54 -1.69
C LEU A 487 37.36 -9.96 -3.15
N THR A 488 37.72 -9.03 -4.03
CA THR A 488 37.68 -9.18 -5.50
C THR A 488 38.52 -10.36 -6.00
N ALA A 489 39.76 -10.50 -5.54
CA ALA A 489 40.64 -11.59 -5.97
C ALA A 489 40.11 -12.98 -5.56
N GLY A 490 39.40 -13.07 -4.43
CA GLY A 490 38.75 -14.31 -3.98
C GLY A 490 37.64 -14.81 -4.91
N CYS A 491 37.13 -13.94 -5.79
CA CYS A 491 36.14 -14.25 -6.82
C CYS A 491 36.75 -14.61 -8.18
N GLY A 492 38.08 -14.67 -8.28
CA GLY A 492 38.77 -14.83 -9.57
C GLY A 492 38.69 -13.59 -10.47
N LEU A 493 38.52 -12.40 -9.86
CA LEU A 493 38.47 -11.12 -10.55
C LEU A 493 39.71 -10.28 -10.18
N ASP A 494 40.17 -9.43 -11.10
CA ASP A 494 41.28 -8.49 -10.86
C ASP A 494 40.72 -7.08 -10.63
N PRO A 495 40.95 -6.42 -9.47
CA PRO A 495 40.49 -5.07 -9.22
C PRO A 495 40.84 -4.04 -10.31
N ALA A 496 41.93 -4.23 -11.06
CA ALA A 496 42.32 -3.31 -12.13
C ALA A 496 41.39 -3.38 -13.36
N THR A 497 40.71 -4.50 -13.58
CA THR A 497 39.88 -4.76 -14.77
C THR A 497 38.43 -5.09 -14.43
N ALA A 498 38.14 -5.47 -13.19
CA ALA A 498 36.80 -5.82 -12.77
C ALA A 498 35.85 -4.61 -12.86
N ASP A 499 34.63 -4.88 -13.31
CA ASP A 499 33.49 -3.98 -13.22
C ASP A 499 32.48 -4.67 -12.31
N ILE A 500 32.37 -4.19 -11.07
CA ILE A 500 31.59 -4.79 -9.97
C ILE A 500 30.49 -3.81 -9.55
N ARG A 501 29.28 -4.31 -9.29
CA ARG A 501 28.10 -3.48 -9.04
C ARG A 501 27.16 -4.10 -8.01
N ARG A 502 26.54 -3.23 -7.20
CA ARG A 502 25.40 -3.52 -6.31
C ARG A 502 25.53 -4.84 -5.53
N PRO A 503 26.49 -4.97 -4.59
CA PRO A 503 26.41 -6.02 -3.59
C PRO A 503 25.10 -5.92 -2.81
N GLN A 504 24.50 -7.07 -2.52
CA GLN A 504 23.32 -7.23 -1.69
C GLN A 504 23.55 -8.37 -0.71
N VAL A 505 22.96 -8.25 0.48
CA VAL A 505 23.10 -9.21 1.57
C VAL A 505 21.81 -10.03 1.68
N SER A 506 21.91 -11.32 1.98
CA SER A 506 20.74 -12.19 2.22
C SER A 506 19.97 -11.78 3.48
N TRP A 507 18.74 -12.25 3.63
CA TRP A 507 17.88 -11.87 4.76
C TRP A 507 18.42 -12.36 6.11
N ASP A 508 19.05 -13.52 6.13
CA ASP A 508 19.74 -14.09 7.29
C ASP A 508 21.17 -13.55 7.47
N ALA A 509 21.63 -12.66 6.56
CA ALA A 509 22.97 -12.10 6.51
C ALA A 509 24.12 -13.10 6.42
N THR A 510 23.88 -14.28 5.84
CA THR A 510 24.91 -15.30 5.64
C THR A 510 25.54 -15.29 4.26
N ARG A 511 24.92 -14.64 3.27
CA ARG A 511 25.38 -14.57 1.87
C ARG A 511 25.43 -13.14 1.33
N ILE A 512 26.30 -12.93 0.34
CA ILE A 512 26.41 -11.71 -0.45
C ILE A 512 26.27 -12.09 -1.92
N ALA A 513 25.39 -11.42 -2.65
CA ALA A 513 25.30 -11.50 -4.11
C ALA A 513 25.66 -10.16 -4.75
N PHE A 514 26.29 -10.17 -5.92
CA PHE A 514 26.66 -8.96 -6.66
C PHE A 514 26.78 -9.26 -8.15
N ALA A 515 26.87 -8.23 -8.99
CA ALA A 515 27.11 -8.39 -10.42
C ALA A 515 28.56 -8.03 -10.76
N ALA A 516 29.22 -8.82 -11.62
CA ALA A 516 30.56 -8.49 -12.09
C ALA A 516 30.89 -9.02 -13.49
N ARG A 517 31.87 -8.38 -14.13
CA ARG A 517 32.57 -8.87 -15.34
C ARG A 517 34.05 -8.51 -15.30
N ALA A 518 34.89 -9.30 -15.97
CA ALA A 518 36.34 -9.08 -16.01
C ALA A 518 36.79 -8.16 -17.15
N SER A 519 36.00 -8.04 -18.23
CA SER A 519 36.35 -7.21 -19.39
C SER A 519 35.13 -6.67 -20.13
N ALA A 520 35.33 -5.70 -21.03
CA ALA A 520 34.27 -5.18 -21.89
C ALA A 520 33.63 -6.22 -22.82
N ALA A 521 34.36 -7.30 -23.15
CA ALA A 521 33.90 -8.36 -24.04
C ALA A 521 33.06 -9.44 -23.32
N GLU A 522 33.02 -9.40 -21.98
CA GLU A 522 32.25 -10.34 -21.18
C GLU A 522 30.95 -9.69 -20.66
N PRO A 523 29.84 -10.46 -20.59
CA PRO A 523 28.63 -9.97 -19.95
C PRO A 523 28.83 -9.85 -18.44
N LEU A 524 28.00 -9.01 -17.81
CA LEU A 524 27.85 -9.03 -16.36
C LEU A 524 27.25 -10.38 -15.95
N ALA A 525 27.82 -11.01 -14.94
CA ALA A 525 27.33 -12.23 -14.34
C ALA A 525 27.01 -12.00 -12.86
N VAL A 526 26.01 -12.72 -12.33
CA VAL A 526 25.72 -12.71 -10.88
C VAL A 526 26.70 -13.64 -10.17
N TYR A 527 27.37 -13.11 -9.15
CA TYR A 527 28.24 -13.85 -8.24
C TYR A 527 27.56 -13.96 -6.88
N GLU A 528 27.90 -15.02 -6.14
CA GLU A 528 27.47 -15.23 -4.76
C GLU A 528 28.66 -15.72 -3.92
N MET A 529 28.70 -15.30 -2.64
CA MET A 529 29.69 -15.72 -1.65
C MET A 529 29.08 -15.78 -0.25
N ASN A 530 29.81 -16.35 0.72
CA ASN A 530 29.48 -16.21 2.13
C ASN A 530 29.70 -14.77 2.61
N ALA A 531 28.96 -14.32 3.62
CA ALA A 531 29.05 -12.97 4.17
C ALA A 531 30.41 -12.63 4.83
N ASP A 532 31.22 -13.65 5.11
CA ASP A 532 32.62 -13.50 5.56
C ASP A 532 33.62 -13.26 4.41
N GLY A 533 33.17 -13.34 3.15
CA GLY A 533 33.99 -13.17 1.95
C GLY A 533 34.45 -14.47 1.30
N SER A 534 34.17 -15.63 1.89
CA SER A 534 34.62 -16.94 1.39
C SER A 534 33.68 -17.54 0.33
N GLY A 535 34.20 -18.47 -0.48
CA GLY A 535 33.40 -19.28 -1.39
C GLY A 535 32.77 -18.51 -2.57
N CYS A 536 33.41 -17.43 -3.02
CA CYS A 536 32.89 -16.61 -4.11
C CYS A 536 32.92 -17.32 -5.46
N ALA A 537 31.78 -17.39 -6.15
CA ALA A 537 31.67 -17.98 -7.48
C ALA A 537 30.52 -17.36 -8.30
N LYS A 538 30.54 -17.55 -9.63
CA LYS A 538 29.39 -17.26 -10.49
C LYS A 538 28.21 -18.16 -10.08
N HIS A 539 27.03 -17.58 -9.91
CA HIS A 539 25.83 -18.34 -9.56
C HIS A 539 25.38 -19.21 -10.74
N SER A 540 25.47 -20.54 -10.61
CA SER A 540 25.27 -21.49 -11.72
C SER A 540 23.83 -21.54 -12.24
N GLY A 541 22.83 -21.33 -11.38
CA GLY A 541 21.42 -21.32 -11.78
C GLY A 541 20.96 -20.04 -12.50
N ILE A 542 21.73 -18.95 -12.39
CA ILE A 542 21.38 -17.64 -12.98
C ILE A 542 22.11 -17.44 -14.30
N ASN A 543 23.41 -17.73 -14.32
CA ASN A 543 24.29 -17.48 -15.46
C ASN A 543 24.30 -18.64 -16.48
N THR A 544 23.11 -19.13 -16.83
CA THR A 544 22.92 -20.24 -17.79
C THR A 544 22.77 -19.79 -19.24
N THR A 545 22.75 -18.48 -19.48
CA THR A 545 22.56 -17.87 -20.80
C THR A 545 23.85 -17.86 -21.63
N PRO A 546 23.76 -17.89 -22.98
CA PRO A 546 24.92 -17.66 -23.82
C PRO A 546 25.52 -16.27 -23.56
N PRO A 547 26.84 -16.06 -23.72
CA PRO A 547 27.46 -14.76 -23.44
C PRO A 547 26.95 -13.63 -24.34
N THR A 548 26.60 -13.96 -25.58
CA THR A 548 26.06 -13.04 -26.59
C THR A 548 24.87 -13.64 -27.33
N ALA A 549 23.92 -12.80 -27.70
CA ALA A 549 22.81 -13.12 -28.60
C ALA A 549 22.30 -11.82 -29.24
N ASN A 550 21.74 -11.89 -30.45
CA ASN A 550 21.20 -10.71 -31.17
C ASN A 550 22.20 -9.53 -31.31
N GLY A 551 23.51 -9.81 -31.35
CA GLY A 551 24.55 -8.78 -31.40
C GLY A 551 24.74 -7.99 -30.09
N LEU A 552 24.16 -8.48 -28.98
CA LEU A 552 24.24 -7.89 -27.64
C LEU A 552 24.88 -8.88 -26.66
N LEU A 553 25.49 -8.35 -25.60
CA LEU A 553 25.89 -9.14 -24.43
C LEU A 553 24.64 -9.50 -23.60
N VAL A 554 24.60 -10.73 -23.08
CA VAL A 554 23.51 -11.17 -22.20
C VAL A 554 23.91 -10.96 -20.74
N HIS A 555 23.60 -9.77 -20.22
CA HIS A 555 23.94 -9.39 -18.85
C HIS A 555 22.97 -10.00 -17.84
N ASN A 556 23.50 -10.42 -16.69
CA ASN A 556 22.78 -10.72 -15.45
C ASN A 556 23.35 -9.83 -14.35
N PHE A 557 22.54 -8.97 -13.76
CA PHE A 557 23.03 -7.90 -12.90
C PHE A 557 21.98 -7.45 -11.87
N ASP A 558 22.39 -6.53 -10.99
CA ASP A 558 21.55 -6.00 -9.90
C ASP A 558 20.82 -7.09 -9.08
N PRO A 559 21.50 -8.16 -8.60
CA PRO A 559 20.83 -9.20 -7.82
C PRO A 559 20.33 -8.63 -6.49
N THR A 560 19.24 -9.17 -5.94
CA THR A 560 18.75 -8.91 -4.59
C THR A 560 18.02 -10.14 -4.05
N TYR A 561 18.07 -10.34 -2.74
CA TYR A 561 17.45 -11.49 -2.08
C TYR A 561 16.00 -11.19 -1.70
N ALA A 562 15.08 -12.09 -2.08
CA ALA A 562 13.71 -12.03 -1.58
C ALA A 562 13.64 -12.51 -0.12
N PRO A 563 12.63 -12.08 0.65
CA PRO A 563 12.37 -12.66 1.96
C PRO A 563 12.30 -14.19 1.88
N PRO A 564 12.80 -14.91 2.89
CA PRO A 564 12.82 -16.36 2.86
C PRO A 564 11.39 -16.89 2.96
N ASP A 565 11.02 -17.73 2.01
CA ASP A 565 9.74 -18.43 1.94
C ASP A 565 9.98 -19.86 1.45
N GLY A 566 9.31 -20.84 2.06
CA GLY A 566 9.44 -22.26 1.69
C GLY A 566 10.84 -22.87 1.85
N GLY A 567 11.73 -22.24 2.64
CA GLY A 567 13.10 -22.73 2.88
C GLY A 567 14.07 -22.54 1.70
N PHE A 568 13.68 -21.83 0.65
CA PHE A 568 14.53 -21.51 -0.50
C PHE A 568 14.85 -20.02 -0.56
N THR A 569 16.13 -19.70 -0.75
CA THR A 569 16.60 -18.31 -0.91
C THR A 569 16.45 -17.87 -2.36
N ARG A 570 15.34 -17.19 -2.67
CA ARG A 570 15.11 -16.65 -4.02
C ARG A 570 16.01 -15.43 -4.27
N ILE A 571 16.55 -15.34 -5.48
CA ILE A 571 17.33 -14.18 -5.94
C ILE A 571 16.58 -13.56 -7.12
N VAL A 572 16.17 -12.31 -6.95
CA VAL A 572 15.67 -11.47 -8.06
C VAL A 572 16.85 -10.75 -8.67
N PHE A 573 16.90 -10.65 -9.99
CA PHE A 573 17.97 -9.98 -10.72
C PHE A 573 17.44 -9.34 -12.01
N ALA A 574 18.14 -8.30 -12.48
CA ALA A 574 17.89 -7.72 -13.80
C ALA A 574 18.68 -8.49 -14.87
N SER A 575 18.11 -8.64 -16.07
CA SER A 575 18.80 -9.31 -17.18
C SER A 575 18.38 -8.78 -18.54
N THR A 576 19.31 -8.81 -19.49
CA THR A 576 19.05 -8.50 -20.91
C THR A 576 18.66 -9.74 -21.72
N ARG A 577 18.42 -10.89 -21.08
CA ARG A 577 18.14 -12.16 -21.76
C ARG A 577 16.89 -12.16 -22.66
N GLY A 578 15.98 -11.22 -22.43
CA GLY A 578 14.70 -11.11 -23.12
C GLY A 578 13.69 -12.17 -22.68
N ASN A 579 12.58 -12.25 -23.41
CA ASN A 579 11.43 -13.06 -23.00
C ASN A 579 11.77 -14.55 -22.88
N VAL A 580 11.47 -15.14 -21.72
CA VAL A 580 11.56 -16.60 -21.51
C VAL A 580 10.18 -17.22 -21.69
N LEU A 581 10.11 -18.30 -22.46
CA LEU A 581 8.85 -18.90 -22.90
C LEU A 581 7.98 -19.35 -21.72
N VAL A 582 6.73 -18.89 -21.71
CA VAL A 582 5.62 -19.55 -21.00
C VAL A 582 5.19 -20.73 -21.87
N ALA A 583 4.97 -21.90 -21.28
CA ALA A 583 4.60 -23.10 -22.03
C ALA A 583 3.28 -22.90 -22.82
N GLY A 584 3.31 -23.17 -24.13
CA GLY A 584 2.14 -23.11 -25.02
C GLY A 584 1.99 -21.79 -25.78
N ALA A 585 2.24 -21.81 -27.10
CA ALA A 585 2.13 -20.70 -28.08
C ALA A 585 2.70 -19.35 -27.62
N ALA A 586 3.90 -18.99 -28.07
CA ALA A 586 4.56 -17.75 -27.71
C ALA A 586 3.67 -16.52 -28.00
N PRO A 587 3.40 -15.65 -27.00
CA PRO A 587 2.63 -14.43 -27.21
C PRO A 587 3.44 -13.36 -27.98
N TYR A 588 4.72 -13.62 -28.25
CA TYR A 588 5.64 -12.74 -28.96
C TYR A 588 6.16 -13.41 -30.24
N ASP A 589 6.52 -12.59 -31.22
CA ASP A 589 7.27 -12.98 -32.42
C ASP A 589 8.71 -12.39 -32.42
N TYR A 590 9.18 -11.99 -31.25
CA TYR A 590 10.54 -11.53 -30.97
C TYR A 590 11.12 -12.30 -29.78
N GLU A 591 12.40 -12.68 -29.88
CA GLU A 591 13.07 -13.55 -28.90
C GLU A 591 14.50 -13.08 -28.60
N GLY A 592 15.00 -13.47 -27.43
CA GLY A 592 16.34 -13.13 -26.96
C GLY A 592 16.49 -11.66 -26.55
N PRO A 593 17.73 -11.18 -26.34
CA PRO A 593 18.00 -9.80 -25.98
C PRO A 593 17.44 -8.80 -27.00
N GLN A 594 16.76 -7.79 -26.50
CA GLN A 594 16.17 -6.70 -27.29
C GLN A 594 16.93 -5.38 -27.07
N ARG A 595 16.66 -4.41 -27.94
CA ARG A 595 17.11 -3.02 -27.82
C ARG A 595 16.00 -2.16 -27.26
N THR A 596 16.33 -1.05 -26.60
CA THR A 596 15.30 -0.17 -26.03
C THR A 596 14.65 0.72 -27.11
N PRO A 597 13.32 0.93 -27.09
CA PRO A 597 12.68 1.99 -27.85
C PRO A 597 13.21 3.39 -27.52
N ALA A 598 13.60 3.65 -26.27
CA ALA A 598 14.16 4.94 -25.87
C ALA A 598 15.51 5.28 -26.54
N ASP A 599 16.37 4.29 -26.73
CA ASP A 599 17.67 4.41 -27.37
C ASP A 599 18.08 3.07 -28.00
N PRO A 600 17.86 2.87 -29.32
CA PRO A 600 18.16 1.60 -29.97
C PRO A 600 19.63 1.17 -29.90
N THR A 601 20.57 2.05 -29.49
CA THR A 601 21.96 1.65 -29.28
C THR A 601 22.14 0.78 -28.03
N LYS A 602 21.17 0.80 -27.10
CA LYS A 602 21.24 0.18 -25.79
C LYS A 602 20.39 -1.08 -25.67
N PRO A 603 20.81 -2.05 -24.82
CA PRO A 603 20.01 -3.23 -24.55
C PRO A 603 18.84 -2.94 -23.60
N ASN A 604 17.73 -3.62 -23.83
CA ASN A 604 16.61 -3.72 -22.90
C ASN A 604 16.97 -4.58 -21.68
N ALA A 605 16.37 -4.30 -20.52
CA ALA A 605 16.46 -5.14 -19.34
C ALA A 605 15.13 -5.28 -18.60
N ASN A 606 14.86 -6.50 -18.12
CA ASN A 606 13.72 -6.84 -17.28
C ASN A 606 14.17 -7.56 -15.99
N LEU A 607 13.23 -7.79 -15.08
CA LEU A 607 13.45 -8.50 -13.84
C LEU A 607 13.07 -9.99 -13.96
N TYR A 608 13.87 -10.83 -13.31
CA TYR A 608 13.72 -12.28 -13.25
C TYR A 608 13.96 -12.76 -11.83
N VAL A 609 13.39 -13.91 -11.47
CA VAL A 609 13.61 -14.56 -10.18
C VAL A 609 14.15 -15.97 -10.39
N LEU A 610 15.18 -16.32 -9.63
CA LEU A 610 15.56 -17.71 -9.40
C LEU A 610 14.70 -18.27 -8.28
N GLU A 611 13.91 -19.29 -8.58
CA GLU A 611 12.98 -19.92 -7.63
C GLU A 611 12.89 -21.44 -7.85
N PRO A 612 12.33 -22.21 -6.90
CA PRO A 612 12.06 -23.63 -7.10
C PRO A 612 11.18 -23.86 -8.33
N ASP A 613 11.47 -24.90 -9.10
CA ASP A 613 10.62 -25.32 -10.22
C ASP A 613 9.30 -25.90 -9.68
N PRO A 614 8.13 -25.33 -10.01
CA PRO A 614 6.86 -25.82 -9.51
C PRO A 614 6.54 -27.26 -9.99
N ALA A 615 7.07 -27.70 -11.14
CA ALA A 615 6.93 -29.07 -11.63
C ALA A 615 8.00 -30.02 -11.06
N ALA A 616 9.12 -29.47 -10.57
CA ALA A 616 10.21 -30.23 -9.95
C ALA A 616 10.86 -29.46 -8.79
N PRO A 617 10.23 -29.34 -7.60
CA PRO A 617 10.66 -28.41 -6.53
C PRO A 617 12.08 -28.60 -5.98
N ALA A 618 12.72 -29.75 -6.27
CA ALA A 618 14.13 -30.00 -5.97
C ALA A 618 15.11 -29.32 -6.94
N GLN A 619 14.63 -28.76 -8.05
CA GLN A 619 15.38 -28.03 -9.04
C GLN A 619 15.01 -26.55 -8.97
N ALA A 620 15.93 -25.67 -9.38
CA ALA A 620 15.65 -24.25 -9.51
C ALA A 620 15.49 -23.89 -10.99
N HIS A 621 14.64 -22.92 -11.25
CA HIS A 621 14.45 -22.34 -12.59
C HIS A 621 14.42 -20.81 -12.51
N VAL A 622 14.59 -20.17 -13.67
CA VAL A 622 14.46 -18.71 -13.78
C VAL A 622 13.10 -18.38 -14.38
N LYS A 623 12.28 -17.62 -13.64
CA LYS A 623 11.00 -17.05 -14.08
C LYS A 623 11.16 -15.56 -14.37
N GLN A 624 10.53 -15.07 -15.44
CA GLN A 624 10.47 -13.63 -15.74
C GLN A 624 9.36 -12.95 -14.93
N LEU A 625 9.66 -11.78 -14.39
CA LEU A 625 8.73 -10.99 -13.58
C LEU A 625 8.16 -9.79 -14.33
N THR A 626 8.94 -9.17 -15.24
CA THR A 626 8.53 -7.95 -15.95
C THR A 626 8.83 -8.04 -17.45
N PHE A 627 8.15 -7.23 -18.26
CA PHE A 627 8.11 -7.41 -19.73
C PHE A 627 8.15 -6.11 -20.54
N LEU A 628 8.48 -4.96 -19.92
CA LEU A 628 8.56 -3.70 -20.68
C LEU A 628 9.81 -3.64 -21.56
N LEU A 629 9.75 -2.83 -22.63
CA LEU A 629 10.76 -2.81 -23.69
C LEU A 629 11.95 -1.87 -23.43
N ASP A 630 11.85 -0.95 -22.46
CA ASP A 630 12.95 -0.05 -22.12
C ASP A 630 13.85 -0.68 -21.04
N LEU A 631 13.80 -0.20 -19.80
CA LEU A 631 14.69 -0.59 -18.73
C LEU A 631 13.90 -0.81 -17.45
N GLU A 632 14.06 -1.97 -16.82
CA GLU A 632 13.56 -2.25 -15.47
C GLU A 632 14.69 -2.88 -14.66
N ARG A 633 15.18 -2.15 -13.65
CA ARG A 633 16.38 -2.55 -12.90
C ARG A 633 16.42 -1.97 -11.49
N GLN A 634 17.55 -2.22 -10.81
CA GLN A 634 17.77 -1.84 -9.42
C GLN A 634 16.67 -2.36 -8.47
N PRO A 635 16.30 -3.66 -8.54
CA PRO A 635 15.32 -4.22 -7.62
C PRO A 635 15.78 -4.09 -6.15
N SER A 636 14.80 -3.90 -5.29
CA SER A 636 14.87 -3.95 -3.83
C SER A 636 13.53 -4.47 -3.30
N PHE A 637 13.45 -4.81 -2.01
CA PHE A 637 12.26 -5.36 -1.40
C PHE A 637 11.71 -4.43 -0.31
N MET A 638 10.39 -4.26 -0.31
CA MET A 638 9.66 -3.88 0.89
C MET A 638 9.70 -5.03 1.90
N ALA A 639 9.54 -4.76 3.18
CA ALA A 639 9.61 -5.84 4.17
C ALA A 639 8.39 -6.75 4.21
N ASP A 640 7.31 -6.43 3.50
CA ASP A 640 6.23 -7.38 3.23
C ASP A 640 6.53 -8.29 2.03
N GLY A 641 7.71 -8.16 1.41
CA GLY A 641 8.15 -9.00 0.30
C GLY A 641 7.69 -8.56 -1.08
N ARG A 642 7.00 -7.41 -1.20
CA ARG A 642 6.75 -6.80 -2.51
C ARG A 642 8.03 -6.20 -3.07
N LEU A 643 8.23 -6.39 -4.37
CA LEU A 643 9.39 -5.93 -5.09
C LEU A 643 9.19 -4.48 -5.51
N ILE A 644 10.22 -3.64 -5.34
CA ILE A 644 10.28 -2.25 -5.79
C ILE A 644 11.50 -2.01 -6.67
N PHE A 645 11.37 -1.19 -7.70
CA PHE A 645 12.43 -1.04 -8.71
C PHE A 645 12.28 0.25 -9.52
N THR A 646 13.27 0.53 -10.37
CA THR A 646 13.28 1.67 -11.30
C THR A 646 12.87 1.19 -12.69
N ALA A 647 11.95 1.90 -13.34
CA ALA A 647 11.53 1.67 -14.71
C ALA A 647 11.71 2.92 -15.58
N GLU A 648 12.31 2.76 -16.76
CA GLU A 648 12.34 3.79 -17.80
C GLU A 648 11.05 3.78 -18.61
N LYS A 649 10.60 4.98 -18.96
CA LYS A 649 9.41 5.20 -19.76
C LYS A 649 9.70 6.25 -20.82
N ARG A 650 9.57 5.88 -22.09
CA ARG A 650 9.65 6.81 -23.21
C ARG A 650 8.44 6.64 -24.13
N ALA A 651 7.71 7.73 -24.36
CA ALA A 651 6.63 7.80 -25.34
C ALA A 651 6.55 9.21 -25.94
N PRO A 652 5.86 9.45 -27.07
CA PRO A 652 5.71 10.79 -27.62
C PRO A 652 5.26 11.83 -26.58
N ASN A 653 6.05 12.89 -26.46
CA ASN A 653 5.93 13.99 -25.49
C ASN A 653 6.03 13.55 -24.02
N PHE A 654 6.74 12.46 -23.72
CA PHE A 654 6.91 11.92 -22.38
C PHE A 654 8.25 11.17 -22.18
N TYR A 655 8.93 11.46 -21.07
CA TYR A 655 10.10 10.72 -20.62
C TYR A 655 10.22 10.73 -19.10
N GLN A 656 10.48 9.56 -18.50
CA GLN A 656 10.86 9.45 -17.08
C GLN A 656 11.66 8.19 -16.73
N LEU A 657 12.46 8.28 -15.66
CA LEU A 657 12.77 7.14 -14.80
C LEU A 657 11.86 7.21 -13.57
N ALA A 658 11.02 6.20 -13.36
CA ALA A 658 10.01 6.22 -12.33
C ALA A 658 10.02 4.93 -11.51
N LEU A 659 9.59 5.01 -10.25
CA LEU A 659 9.64 3.87 -9.34
C LEU A 659 8.39 3.00 -9.51
N ARG A 660 8.55 1.68 -9.56
CA ARG A 660 7.44 0.71 -9.67
C ARG A 660 7.47 -0.27 -8.49
N ARG A 661 6.36 -0.97 -8.31
CA ARG A 661 6.26 -2.18 -7.50
C ARG A 661 5.61 -3.33 -8.27
N ILE A 662 5.88 -4.55 -7.85
CA ILE A 662 5.21 -5.78 -8.32
C ILE A 662 5.26 -6.84 -7.20
N ASN A 663 4.26 -7.71 -7.12
CA ASN A 663 4.28 -8.87 -6.25
C ASN A 663 5.18 -9.98 -6.83
N LEU A 664 5.75 -10.84 -5.99
CA LEU A 664 6.72 -11.87 -6.44
C LEU A 664 6.06 -13.00 -7.25
N ASP A 665 4.75 -13.17 -7.08
CA ASP A 665 3.91 -14.03 -7.90
C ASP A 665 3.63 -13.45 -9.31
N THR A 666 4.11 -12.23 -9.60
CA THR A 666 3.94 -11.44 -10.83
C THR A 666 2.65 -10.60 -10.93
N GLY A 667 1.81 -10.60 -9.91
CA GLY A 667 0.62 -9.73 -9.87
C GLY A 667 0.94 -8.28 -9.49
N ASP A 668 -0.01 -7.38 -9.79
CA ASP A 668 0.02 -5.96 -9.39
C ASP A 668 1.25 -5.20 -9.89
N TYR A 669 1.48 -5.22 -11.20
CA TYR A 669 2.47 -4.33 -11.81
C TYR A 669 2.04 -2.86 -11.68
N HIS A 670 2.49 -2.20 -10.61
CA HIS A 670 1.91 -0.93 -10.15
C HIS A 670 2.94 0.21 -10.12
N PRO A 671 2.54 1.42 -10.52
CA PRO A 671 3.20 2.66 -10.13
C PRO A 671 3.55 2.79 -8.62
N LEU A 672 4.80 3.04 -8.25
CA LEU A 672 5.19 3.36 -6.85
C LEU A 672 5.28 4.88 -6.62
N PHE A 673 6.15 5.57 -7.35
CA PHE A 673 6.36 7.03 -7.20
C PHE A 673 7.04 7.65 -8.44
N ALA A 674 7.06 8.98 -8.54
CA ALA A 674 7.71 9.72 -9.63
C ALA A 674 7.16 9.44 -11.04
N GLN A 675 5.87 9.10 -11.12
CA GLN A 675 5.23 8.59 -12.35
C GLN A 675 4.85 9.68 -13.35
N ARG A 676 5.00 10.96 -12.99
CA ARG A 676 4.81 12.12 -13.86
C ARG A 676 5.80 13.21 -13.44
N GLY A 677 6.19 14.08 -14.38
CA GLY A 677 7.15 15.17 -14.12
C GLY A 677 6.63 16.24 -13.14
N SER A 678 5.38 16.11 -12.68
CA SER A 678 4.70 17.02 -11.78
C SER A 678 5.26 17.05 -10.36
N ILE A 679 6.24 16.22 -10.00
CA ILE A 679 6.98 16.34 -8.73
C ILE A 679 8.28 17.15 -8.87
N GLY A 680 8.58 17.65 -10.08
CA GLY A 680 9.75 18.49 -10.38
C GLY A 680 11.02 17.73 -10.73
N PHE A 681 10.97 16.40 -10.80
CA PHE A 681 12.09 15.54 -11.19
C PHE A 681 11.65 14.51 -12.24
N PRO A 682 12.31 14.45 -13.41
CA PRO A 682 12.01 13.44 -14.43
C PRO A 682 12.58 12.06 -14.09
N GLU A 683 13.53 11.97 -13.17
CA GLU A 683 14.20 10.72 -12.83
C GLU A 683 14.18 10.46 -11.31
N ALA A 684 13.77 9.26 -10.91
CA ALA A 684 13.93 8.70 -9.57
C ALA A 684 14.50 7.29 -9.67
N THR A 685 15.60 7.02 -8.95
CA THR A 685 16.35 5.76 -9.03
C THR A 685 16.78 5.24 -7.67
N GLN A 686 17.31 4.01 -7.62
CA GLN A 686 17.96 3.44 -6.42
C GLN A 686 17.04 3.42 -5.18
N VAL A 687 15.78 3.00 -5.36
CA VAL A 687 14.80 2.99 -4.27
C VAL A 687 15.09 1.87 -3.25
N VAL A 688 14.97 2.20 -1.96
CA VAL A 688 14.99 1.25 -0.85
C VAL A 688 13.90 1.59 0.16
N GLU A 689 13.35 0.57 0.83
CA GLU A 689 12.51 0.77 2.03
C GLU A 689 13.40 0.82 3.28
N LEU A 690 13.16 1.79 4.16
CA LEU A 690 13.86 1.99 5.42
C LEU A 690 13.19 1.22 6.56
N ALA A 691 13.84 1.11 7.73
CA ALA A 691 13.32 0.38 8.89
C ALA A 691 11.92 0.87 9.34
N ASP A 692 11.65 2.17 9.16
CA ASP A 692 10.36 2.81 9.48
C ASP A 692 9.32 2.75 8.34
N ARG A 693 9.58 1.97 7.29
CA ARG A 693 8.77 1.84 6.06
C ARG A 693 8.60 3.11 5.23
N ASP A 694 9.36 4.17 5.50
CA ASP A 694 9.51 5.24 4.51
C ASP A 694 10.47 4.75 3.41
N PHE A 695 10.39 5.36 2.22
CA PHE A 695 11.24 5.04 1.09
C PHE A 695 12.31 6.09 0.92
N ALA A 696 13.53 5.69 0.61
CA ALA A 696 14.60 6.57 0.16
C ALA A 696 14.91 6.35 -1.32
N THR A 697 15.17 7.42 -2.07
CA THR A 697 15.47 7.36 -3.51
C THR A 697 16.30 8.56 -3.95
N ILE A 698 16.99 8.42 -5.09
CA ILE A 698 17.80 9.48 -5.70
C ILE A 698 17.02 10.13 -6.84
N PHE A 699 16.78 11.44 -6.72
CA PHE A 699 16.14 12.26 -7.73
C PHE A 699 17.15 13.02 -8.58
N SER A 700 17.00 13.01 -9.91
CA SER A 700 17.89 13.68 -10.86
C SER A 700 17.12 14.43 -11.96
N PRO A 701 17.73 15.46 -12.58
CA PRO A 701 17.25 16.00 -13.86
C PRO A 701 17.42 14.95 -14.96
N GLN A 702 16.77 15.17 -16.11
CA GLN A 702 16.94 14.30 -17.27
C GLN A 702 18.40 14.30 -17.70
N ASN A 703 18.95 13.13 -17.94
CA ASN A 703 20.36 12.95 -18.26
C ASN A 703 21.33 13.43 -17.16
N GLY A 704 20.87 13.46 -15.90
CA GLY A 704 21.73 13.76 -14.74
C GLY A 704 22.81 12.71 -14.50
N SER A 705 23.72 12.96 -13.56
CA SER A 705 24.68 11.94 -13.12
C SER A 705 23.98 10.84 -12.30
N ALA A 706 24.69 9.75 -12.03
CA ALA A 706 24.19 8.67 -11.18
C ALA A 706 23.96 9.09 -9.71
N ALA A 707 24.61 10.17 -9.29
CA ALA A 707 24.39 10.82 -8.01
C ALA A 707 23.41 11.99 -8.17
N GLY A 708 22.46 12.12 -7.27
CA GLY A 708 21.39 13.12 -7.34
C GLY A 708 20.98 13.62 -5.96
N ARG A 709 19.77 14.14 -5.86
CA ARG A 709 19.22 14.61 -4.58
C ARG A 709 18.57 13.45 -3.84
N LEU A 710 18.97 13.20 -2.60
CA LEU A 710 18.32 12.21 -1.74
C LEU A 710 16.94 12.72 -1.29
N GLY A 711 15.89 12.02 -1.69
CA GLY A 711 14.54 12.24 -1.17
C GLY A 711 14.07 11.06 -0.33
N VAL A 712 13.28 11.37 0.69
CA VAL A 712 12.59 10.38 1.53
C VAL A 712 11.10 10.63 1.44
N PHE A 713 10.30 9.61 1.14
CA PHE A 713 8.85 9.78 1.01
C PHE A 713 8.05 8.73 1.78
N ASN A 714 6.87 9.16 2.24
CA ASN A 714 5.93 8.32 2.95
C ASN A 714 4.65 8.11 2.12
N ARG A 715 4.53 6.97 1.44
CA ARG A 715 3.40 6.67 0.54
C ARG A 715 2.00 6.74 1.19
N SER A 716 1.92 6.71 2.52
CA SER A 716 0.64 6.76 3.25
C SER A 716 0.15 8.19 3.52
N ILE A 717 0.86 9.22 3.04
CA ILE A 717 0.62 10.61 3.45
C ILE A 717 0.68 11.55 2.27
N GLY A 718 -0.46 12.13 1.90
CA GLY A 718 -0.50 13.35 1.12
C GLY A 718 -0.15 13.17 -0.35
N ILE A 719 -0.24 14.28 -1.08
CA ILE A 719 0.01 14.31 -2.52
C ILE A 719 1.17 15.26 -2.79
N ASP A 720 2.16 14.80 -3.55
CA ASP A 720 3.22 15.64 -4.05
C ASP A 720 2.89 16.10 -5.47
N PHE A 721 2.64 17.40 -5.61
CA PHE A 721 2.39 18.02 -6.90
C PHE A 721 2.94 19.44 -6.91
N THR A 722 3.75 19.75 -7.91
CA THR A 722 4.56 20.98 -8.01
C THR A 722 4.48 21.62 -9.40
N SER A 723 3.55 21.20 -10.25
CA SER A 723 3.41 21.85 -11.57
C SER A 723 3.07 23.33 -11.42
N ALA A 724 3.75 24.17 -12.18
CA ALA A 724 3.42 25.59 -12.29
C ALA A 724 2.46 25.90 -13.44
N ASN A 725 2.10 24.91 -14.27
CA ASN A 725 1.25 25.10 -15.44
C ASN A 725 -0.24 25.08 -15.03
N PRO A 726 -1.00 26.18 -15.20
CA PRO A 726 -2.42 26.19 -14.86
C PRO A 726 -3.26 25.17 -15.64
N ALA A 727 -2.83 24.77 -16.84
CA ALA A 727 -3.53 23.76 -17.64
C ALA A 727 -3.45 22.34 -17.03
N ASP A 728 -2.50 22.11 -16.12
CA ASP A 728 -2.37 20.85 -15.39
C ASP A 728 -3.36 20.75 -14.21
N TYR A 729 -4.27 21.73 -14.06
CA TYR A 729 -5.21 21.76 -12.96
C TYR A 729 -6.62 22.08 -13.46
N PRO A 730 -7.56 21.12 -13.33
CA PRO A 730 -8.98 21.38 -13.62
C PRO A 730 -9.61 22.45 -12.71
N ILE A 731 -9.05 22.64 -11.51
CA ILE A 731 -9.46 23.64 -10.51
C ILE A 731 -8.21 24.35 -9.95
N ASP A 732 -8.38 25.59 -9.49
CA ASP A 732 -7.36 26.44 -8.86
C ASP A 732 -6.39 25.65 -7.94
N PRO A 733 -5.08 25.60 -8.27
CA PRO A 733 -4.09 24.84 -7.51
C PRO A 733 -3.86 25.33 -6.08
N SER A 734 -4.24 26.58 -5.76
CA SER A 734 -4.17 27.08 -4.38
C SER A 734 -5.14 26.38 -3.43
N ALA A 735 -6.06 25.56 -3.95
CA ALA A 735 -6.90 24.70 -3.15
C ALA A 735 -6.11 23.63 -2.38
N ILE A 736 -4.91 23.24 -2.83
CA ILE A 736 -4.09 22.17 -2.21
C ILE A 736 -2.71 22.63 -1.73
N ASP A 737 -2.44 23.94 -1.81
CA ASP A 737 -1.17 24.51 -1.37
C ASP A 737 -1.25 24.91 0.11
N PRO A 738 -0.51 24.23 1.01
CA PRO A 738 -0.49 24.59 2.42
C PRO A 738 0.03 26.01 2.68
N ALA A 739 0.80 26.60 1.75
CA ALA A 739 1.32 27.96 1.84
C ALA A 739 0.38 29.03 1.25
N ALA A 740 -0.73 28.65 0.59
CA ALA A 740 -1.66 29.61 0.04
C ALA A 740 -2.30 30.46 1.17
N PRO A 741 -2.51 31.78 0.98
CA PRO A 741 -3.18 32.62 1.97
C PRO A 741 -4.60 32.18 2.33
N THR A 742 -5.24 31.40 1.44
CA THR A 742 -6.57 30.82 1.64
C THR A 742 -6.53 29.48 2.37
N SER A 743 -5.36 28.90 2.63
CA SER A 743 -5.24 27.63 3.35
C SER A 743 -5.71 27.82 4.80
N PRO A 744 -6.64 27.01 5.32
CA PRO A 744 -7.09 27.13 6.71
C PRO A 744 -5.97 26.78 7.70
N SER A 745 -5.01 25.95 7.29
CA SER A 745 -3.82 25.63 8.06
C SER A 745 -2.75 24.98 7.18
N PRO A 746 -1.46 25.30 7.38
CA PRO A 746 -0.36 24.60 6.71
C PRO A 746 -0.34 23.08 6.95
N ASN A 747 -0.97 22.58 8.02
CA ASN A 747 -1.07 21.15 8.34
C ASN A 747 -2.24 20.44 7.64
N PHE A 748 -3.08 21.17 6.91
CA PHE A 748 -4.23 20.59 6.23
C PHE A 748 -3.81 19.75 5.02
N PHE A 749 -2.86 20.25 4.23
CA PHE A 749 -2.23 19.52 3.14
C PHE A 749 -0.87 19.00 3.56
N LEU A 750 -0.78 17.69 3.75
CA LEU A 750 0.49 17.01 4.01
C LEU A 750 1.15 16.65 2.68
N ARG A 751 2.48 16.74 2.65
CA ARG A 751 3.31 16.25 1.54
C ARG A 751 3.93 14.90 1.92
N SER A 752 4.09 14.03 0.93
CA SER A 752 4.66 12.70 1.16
C SER A 752 6.19 12.77 1.11
N LEU A 753 6.73 13.57 0.19
CA LEU A 753 8.15 13.72 -0.11
C LEU A 753 8.79 14.83 0.74
N ARG A 754 9.92 14.49 1.35
CA ARG A 754 10.85 15.43 1.97
C ARG A 754 12.26 15.22 1.42
N PHE A 755 13.05 16.29 1.46
CA PHE A 755 14.48 16.24 1.15
C PHE A 755 15.23 16.52 2.46
N PRO A 756 15.75 15.48 3.15
CA PRO A 756 16.32 15.66 4.47
C PRO A 756 17.52 16.62 4.49
N ASP A 757 18.33 16.64 3.42
CA ASP A 757 19.36 17.66 3.26
C ASP A 757 18.78 18.94 2.63
N PRO A 758 18.86 20.09 3.32
CA PRO A 758 18.42 21.37 2.77
C PRO A 758 19.30 21.88 1.61
N ASP A 759 20.55 21.40 1.47
CA ASP A 759 21.41 21.77 0.35
C ASP A 759 20.93 21.12 -0.96
N VAL A 760 20.37 21.93 -1.85
CA VAL A 760 19.89 21.50 -3.18
C VAL A 760 21.02 21.04 -4.11
N ASN A 761 22.27 21.40 -3.81
CA ASN A 761 23.45 21.02 -4.58
C ASN A 761 24.11 19.75 -4.05
N ALA A 762 23.72 19.26 -2.88
CA ALA A 762 24.20 17.99 -2.37
C ALA A 762 23.93 16.86 -3.36
N ARG A 763 24.90 15.97 -3.52
CA ARG A 763 24.85 14.83 -4.44
C ARG A 763 25.04 13.54 -3.66
N TYR A 764 24.07 12.66 -3.81
CA TYR A 764 23.94 11.40 -3.10
C TYR A 764 23.77 10.25 -4.09
N ALA A 765 24.34 9.10 -3.76
CA ALA A 765 24.12 7.84 -4.44
C ALA A 765 23.96 6.71 -3.43
N SER A 766 23.49 5.56 -3.91
CA SER A 766 23.47 4.29 -3.20
C SER A 766 22.88 4.33 -1.79
N PRO A 767 21.64 4.83 -1.60
CA PRO A 767 20.99 4.75 -0.30
C PRO A 767 20.77 3.29 0.09
N ALA A 768 21.12 2.92 1.33
CA ALA A 768 20.90 1.58 1.87
C ALA A 768 20.36 1.62 3.30
N PRO A 769 19.39 0.76 3.65
CA PRO A 769 18.77 0.77 4.97
C PRO A 769 19.74 0.31 6.06
N LEU A 770 19.51 0.84 7.27
CA LEU A 770 20.13 0.38 8.51
C LEU A 770 19.03 -0.07 9.49
N PRO A 771 19.33 -0.93 10.47
CA PRO A 771 18.41 -1.26 11.55
C PRO A 771 18.35 -0.11 12.58
N SER A 772 18.09 1.11 12.13
CA SER A 772 18.01 2.33 12.94
C SER A 772 17.15 3.39 12.24
N THR A 773 17.08 4.59 12.82
CA THR A 773 16.40 5.76 12.24
C THR A 773 17.16 6.43 11.09
N SER A 774 18.35 5.93 10.76
CA SER A 774 19.29 6.47 9.76
C SER A 774 19.46 5.54 8.56
N LEU A 775 20.17 5.99 7.53
CA LEU A 775 20.56 5.19 6.38
C LEU A 775 22.05 5.36 6.04
N LEU A 776 22.60 4.43 5.27
CA LEU A 776 23.88 4.60 4.56
C LEU A 776 23.64 5.33 3.25
N VAL A 777 24.55 6.23 2.88
CA VAL A 777 24.58 6.92 1.58
C VAL A 777 26.02 7.16 1.15
N SER A 778 26.23 7.22 -0.17
CA SER A 778 27.44 7.76 -0.75
C SER A 778 27.24 9.25 -1.02
N TYR A 779 28.13 10.10 -0.51
CA TYR A 779 28.03 11.55 -0.60
C TYR A 779 29.41 12.19 -0.82
N GLY A 780 29.46 13.23 -1.65
CA GLY A 780 30.68 13.97 -1.91
C GLY A 780 30.56 14.94 -3.08
N ALA A 781 31.71 15.40 -3.58
CA ALA A 781 31.78 16.41 -4.63
C ALA A 781 32.00 15.76 -6.00
N GLY A 782 31.05 15.93 -6.92
CA GLY A 782 31.13 15.29 -8.25
C GLY A 782 31.05 13.78 -8.14
N ASP A 783 32.08 13.09 -8.64
CA ASP A 783 32.21 11.62 -8.59
C ASP A 783 33.15 11.14 -7.47
N ASP A 784 33.69 12.05 -6.65
CA ASP A 784 34.44 11.69 -5.43
C ASP A 784 33.41 11.54 -4.30
N LEU A 785 33.13 10.29 -3.94
CA LEU A 785 32.01 9.91 -3.08
C LEU A 785 32.52 9.06 -1.93
N ASP A 786 32.29 9.50 -0.70
CA ASP A 786 32.59 8.73 0.50
C ASP A 786 31.30 8.12 1.08
N VAL A 787 31.43 7.15 1.99
CA VAL A 787 30.28 6.56 2.69
C VAL A 787 29.96 7.34 3.97
N TYR A 788 28.70 7.73 4.11
CA TYR A 788 28.13 8.45 5.25
C TYR A 788 26.97 7.68 5.88
N VAL A 789 26.74 7.91 7.17
CA VAL A 789 25.45 7.65 7.83
C VAL A 789 24.67 8.94 7.89
N MET A 790 23.39 8.90 7.57
CA MET A 790 22.52 10.09 7.55
C MET A 790 21.21 9.84 8.28
N ALA A 791 20.84 10.77 9.17
CA ALA A 791 19.53 10.80 9.80
C ALA A 791 18.46 11.27 8.81
N THR A 792 17.38 10.49 8.67
CA THR A 792 16.35 10.70 7.64
C THR A 792 15.37 11.85 7.93
N THR A 793 15.36 12.33 9.19
CA THR A 793 14.49 13.42 9.64
C THR A 793 15.20 14.76 9.65
N THR A 794 16.45 14.80 10.12
CA THR A 794 17.21 16.05 10.32
C THR A 794 18.22 16.35 9.22
N GLY A 795 18.57 15.35 8.40
CA GLY A 795 19.62 15.47 7.38
C GLY A 795 21.05 15.51 7.93
N VAL A 796 21.22 15.40 9.25
CA VAL A 796 22.55 15.29 9.87
C VAL A 796 23.25 14.06 9.33
N LYS A 797 24.47 14.24 8.84
CA LYS A 797 25.28 13.17 8.23
C LYS A 797 26.69 13.15 8.80
N THR A 798 27.20 11.94 9.02
CA THR A 798 28.54 11.69 9.58
C THR A 798 29.30 10.80 8.62
N LYS A 799 30.51 11.21 8.21
CA LYS A 799 31.38 10.40 7.36
C LYS A 799 31.80 9.16 8.13
N LEU A 800 31.65 7.98 7.53
CA LEU A 800 32.19 6.73 8.08
C LEU A 800 33.60 6.49 7.56
N PHE A 801 33.76 6.42 6.25
CA PHE A 801 35.02 6.14 5.58
C PHE A 801 34.97 6.58 4.11
N GLY A 802 36.13 6.63 3.48
CA GLY A 802 36.32 6.98 2.08
C GLY A 802 37.58 7.82 1.88
N GLU A 803 38.20 7.69 0.71
CA GLU A 803 39.50 8.29 0.40
C GLU A 803 39.40 9.24 -0.81
N PRO A 804 40.10 10.40 -0.77
CA PRO A 804 40.12 11.29 -1.92
C PRO A 804 40.59 10.58 -3.20
N GLY A 805 39.93 10.85 -4.31
CA GLY A 805 40.29 10.29 -5.62
C GLY A 805 39.65 8.93 -5.94
N SER A 806 38.72 8.45 -5.12
CA SER A 806 37.86 7.31 -5.46
C SER A 806 36.39 7.57 -5.16
N ALA A 807 35.54 6.67 -5.65
CA ALA A 807 34.12 6.61 -5.32
C ALA A 807 33.86 5.32 -4.54
N GLU A 808 33.49 5.47 -3.28
CA GLU A 808 32.93 4.40 -2.45
C GLU A 808 31.40 4.41 -2.56
N VAL A 809 30.87 3.42 -3.28
CA VAL A 809 29.45 3.32 -3.65
C VAL A 809 28.86 1.96 -3.31
N ASP A 810 27.54 1.86 -3.39
CA ASP A 810 26.77 0.63 -3.17
C ASP A 810 27.04 -0.04 -1.80
N ALA A 811 27.28 0.78 -0.77
CA ALA A 811 27.48 0.28 0.59
C ALA A 811 26.20 -0.36 1.14
N VAL A 812 26.32 -1.58 1.66
CA VAL A 812 25.24 -2.34 2.30
C VAL A 812 25.71 -2.93 3.62
N ALA A 813 24.90 -2.79 4.67
CA ALA A 813 25.20 -3.35 5.98
C ALA A 813 24.87 -4.86 6.04
N VAL A 814 25.70 -5.61 6.77
CA VAL A 814 25.53 -7.05 7.00
C VAL A 814 24.87 -7.28 8.36
N TYR A 815 23.55 -7.47 8.36
CA TYR A 815 22.74 -7.78 9.54
C TYR A 815 21.52 -8.62 9.15
N PRO A 816 21.12 -9.60 9.98
CA PRO A 816 19.92 -10.38 9.73
C PRO A 816 18.67 -9.52 9.90
N ARG A 817 17.72 -9.70 8.99
CA ARG A 817 16.39 -9.10 9.01
C ARG A 817 15.39 -10.16 9.48
N MET A 818 14.34 -9.71 10.16
CA MET A 818 13.26 -10.61 10.54
C MET A 818 12.66 -11.26 9.27
N PRO A 819 12.62 -12.60 9.16
CA PRO A 819 12.01 -13.26 8.02
C PRO A 819 10.51 -12.99 8.02
N ARG A 820 9.96 -12.66 6.85
CA ARG A 820 8.53 -12.37 6.66
C ARG A 820 8.06 -13.10 5.41
N PRO A 821 6.84 -13.66 5.43
CA PRO A 821 6.25 -14.25 4.22
C PRO A 821 6.23 -13.24 3.09
N THR A 822 6.41 -13.71 1.86
CA THR A 822 6.22 -12.87 0.68
C THR A 822 4.73 -12.58 0.49
N PHE A 823 4.39 -11.33 0.25
CA PHE A 823 3.03 -10.92 -0.09
C PHE A 823 2.51 -11.66 -1.33
N GLU A 824 1.31 -12.25 -1.23
CA GLU A 824 0.61 -12.90 -2.32
C GLU A 824 -0.52 -12.00 -2.84
N SER A 825 -0.72 -11.98 -4.15
CA SER A 825 -1.78 -11.19 -4.79
C SER A 825 -3.16 -11.70 -4.39
N SER A 826 -4.08 -10.76 -4.10
CA SER A 826 -5.48 -11.07 -3.82
C SER A 826 -6.44 -10.04 -4.41
N LEU A 827 -7.64 -10.52 -4.79
CA LEU A 827 -8.70 -9.70 -5.39
C LEU A 827 -9.36 -8.71 -4.43
N ASP A 828 -9.05 -8.73 -3.13
CA ASP A 828 -9.47 -7.73 -2.15
C ASP A 828 -8.44 -6.65 -1.87
N GLU A 829 -7.21 -6.75 -2.39
CA GLU A 829 -6.25 -5.67 -2.24
C GLU A 829 -6.83 -4.44 -2.95
N PRO A 830 -7.15 -3.33 -2.25
CA PRO A 830 -7.75 -2.17 -2.90
C PRO A 830 -6.85 -1.62 -4.00
N ASN A 831 -5.53 -1.71 -3.84
CA ASN A 831 -4.56 -1.19 -4.80
C ASN A 831 -4.01 -2.21 -5.79
N GLY A 832 -4.28 -3.50 -5.62
CA GLY A 832 -3.71 -4.54 -6.47
C GLY A 832 -4.75 -5.43 -7.12
N SER A 833 -5.94 -5.56 -6.51
CA SER A 833 -7.10 -6.41 -6.85
C SER A 833 -6.83 -7.39 -7.99
N THR A 834 -5.90 -8.32 -7.73
CA THR A 834 -5.36 -9.24 -8.73
C THR A 834 -5.10 -10.60 -8.11
N GLU A 835 -5.11 -11.63 -8.93
CA GLU A 835 -4.79 -13.01 -8.58
C GLU A 835 -4.07 -13.66 -9.77
N ILE A 836 -3.12 -14.54 -9.50
CA ILE A 836 -2.43 -15.30 -10.54
C ILE A 836 -3.02 -16.71 -10.62
N GLN A 837 -3.64 -17.04 -11.76
CA GLN A 837 -4.15 -18.38 -12.05
C GLN A 837 -3.08 -19.23 -12.74
N PRO A 838 -2.53 -20.27 -12.07
CA PRO A 838 -1.47 -21.07 -12.64
C PRO A 838 -1.89 -21.80 -13.92
N GLY A 839 -0.99 -21.87 -14.90
CA GLY A 839 -1.19 -22.62 -16.16
C GLY A 839 -1.94 -21.89 -17.26
N PHE A 840 -2.41 -20.67 -17.01
CA PHE A 840 -3.01 -19.81 -18.03
C PHE A 840 -1.95 -18.90 -18.68
N ALA A 841 -1.99 -18.77 -20.01
CA ALA A 841 -1.06 -17.92 -20.76
C ALA A 841 -1.60 -16.49 -21.02
N TYR A 842 -2.91 -16.28 -20.85
CA TYR A 842 -3.57 -14.97 -21.00
C TYR A 842 -3.81 -14.31 -19.64
N ALA A 843 -4.12 -13.01 -19.66
CA ALA A 843 -4.68 -12.27 -18.54
C ALA A 843 -6.17 -11.93 -18.78
N ASP A 844 -7.00 -11.96 -17.73
CA ASP A 844 -8.42 -11.55 -17.74
C ASP A 844 -8.57 -10.23 -17.00
N VAL A 845 -8.90 -9.17 -17.74
CA VAL A 845 -8.92 -7.79 -17.23
C VAL A 845 -10.36 -7.30 -17.12
N HIS A 846 -10.77 -6.97 -15.90
CA HIS A 846 -12.08 -6.37 -15.60
C HIS A 846 -11.92 -4.91 -15.18
N VAL A 847 -12.26 -3.97 -16.04
CA VAL A 847 -12.25 -2.54 -15.73
C VAL A 847 -13.57 -2.14 -15.07
N LEU A 848 -13.49 -1.55 -13.87
CA LEU A 848 -14.66 -1.20 -13.08
C LEU A 848 -15.39 0.08 -13.54
N ASP A 849 -14.64 1.09 -14.01
CA ASP A 849 -15.15 2.33 -14.63
C ASP A 849 -14.04 2.94 -15.50
N PHE A 850 -14.13 2.73 -16.82
CA PHE A 850 -13.11 3.13 -17.77
C PHE A 850 -12.97 4.65 -17.92
N PRO A 851 -14.05 5.47 -18.02
CA PRO A 851 -13.94 6.92 -18.00
C PRO A 851 -13.14 7.47 -16.81
N LEU A 852 -13.34 6.90 -15.61
CA LEU A 852 -12.56 7.29 -14.44
C LEU A 852 -11.11 6.82 -14.54
N LEU A 853 -10.86 5.56 -14.90
CA LEU A 853 -9.51 5.03 -15.12
C LEU A 853 -8.74 5.88 -16.15
N ALA A 854 -9.39 6.28 -17.24
CA ALA A 854 -8.82 7.15 -18.26
C ALA A 854 -8.39 8.52 -17.68
N SER A 855 -9.14 9.10 -16.75
CA SER A 855 -8.69 10.35 -16.09
C SER A 855 -7.37 10.18 -15.32
N LEU A 856 -7.11 9.00 -14.73
CA LEU A 856 -5.86 8.67 -14.03
C LEU A 856 -4.71 8.39 -15.01
N LEU A 857 -4.98 7.65 -16.08
CA LEU A 857 -3.94 7.30 -17.05
C LEU A 857 -3.48 8.53 -17.87
N PHE A 858 -4.40 9.47 -18.16
CA PHE A 858 -4.19 10.54 -19.15
C PHE A 858 -4.02 11.97 -18.57
N GLN A 859 -4.49 12.25 -17.35
CA GLN A 859 -4.46 13.62 -16.78
C GLN A 859 -3.82 13.68 -15.37
N ASN A 860 -4.20 12.76 -14.48
CA ASN A 860 -3.80 12.65 -13.06
C ASN A 860 -3.44 13.97 -12.35
N THR A 861 -4.47 14.72 -11.97
CA THR A 861 -4.34 16.00 -11.27
C THR A 861 -5.00 15.92 -9.89
N PRO A 862 -4.38 16.44 -8.82
CA PRO A 862 -4.95 16.38 -7.47
C PRO A 862 -6.14 17.32 -7.24
N THR A 863 -6.39 18.26 -8.15
CA THR A 863 -7.43 19.29 -8.00
C THR A 863 -8.70 19.00 -8.80
N GLY A 864 -9.06 17.72 -8.93
CA GLY A 864 -10.26 17.29 -9.64
C GLY A 864 -9.95 16.57 -10.95
N ARG A 865 -10.99 16.05 -11.60
CA ARG A 865 -10.87 15.15 -12.77
C ARG A 865 -11.86 15.49 -13.85
N LEU A 866 -11.41 15.46 -15.10
CA LEU A 866 -12.30 15.49 -16.26
C LEU A 866 -12.66 14.04 -16.61
N VAL A 867 -13.82 13.58 -16.13
CA VAL A 867 -14.34 12.24 -16.43
C VAL A 867 -15.14 12.28 -17.73
N ASP A 868 -14.57 11.72 -18.79
CA ASP A 868 -15.14 11.74 -20.14
C ASP A 868 -16.13 10.58 -20.35
N ARG A 869 -17.41 10.83 -20.07
CA ARG A 869 -18.48 9.81 -20.17
C ARG A 869 -18.89 9.47 -21.61
N ASP A 870 -18.41 10.21 -22.60
CA ASP A 870 -18.69 9.94 -24.02
C ASP A 870 -17.79 8.84 -24.61
N VAL A 871 -16.81 8.35 -23.83
CA VAL A 871 -15.95 7.24 -24.23
C VAL A 871 -16.71 5.91 -24.16
N THR A 872 -17.03 5.35 -25.33
CA THR A 872 -17.82 4.11 -25.48
C THR A 872 -16.98 2.90 -25.91
N SER A 873 -15.71 3.11 -26.25
CA SER A 873 -14.74 2.06 -26.51
C SER A 873 -13.31 2.59 -26.35
N PHE A 874 -12.35 1.67 -26.32
CA PHE A 874 -10.92 1.98 -26.42
C PHE A 874 -10.21 0.91 -27.26
N THR A 875 -9.04 1.23 -27.80
CA THR A 875 -8.20 0.31 -28.57
C THR A 875 -6.99 -0.11 -27.75
N VAL A 876 -6.65 -1.39 -27.79
CA VAL A 876 -5.46 -1.94 -27.13
C VAL A 876 -4.38 -2.18 -28.19
N TYR A 877 -3.18 -1.68 -27.94
CA TYR A 877 -1.99 -1.87 -28.76
C TYR A 877 -0.91 -2.60 -27.98
N GLU A 878 -0.12 -3.42 -28.66
CA GLU A 878 1.18 -3.92 -28.20
C GLU A 878 2.25 -2.95 -28.72
N ASP A 879 3.12 -2.47 -27.83
CA ASP A 879 4.37 -1.83 -28.23
C ASP A 879 5.37 -2.91 -28.67
N LEU A 880 6.10 -2.67 -29.76
CA LEU A 880 7.08 -3.62 -30.32
C LEU A 880 8.50 -3.09 -30.13
N PRO A 881 9.49 -3.98 -29.86
CA PRO A 881 10.89 -3.55 -29.81
C PRO A 881 11.38 -3.07 -31.18
N PRO A 882 12.50 -2.33 -31.23
CA PRO A 882 13.25 -2.14 -32.46
C PRO A 882 13.62 -3.51 -33.05
N PRO A 883 13.36 -3.77 -34.35
CA PRO A 883 13.83 -4.99 -34.99
C PRO A 883 15.37 -4.98 -35.03
N LEU A 884 15.98 -6.16 -35.22
CA LEU A 884 17.44 -6.35 -35.06
C LEU A 884 18.30 -5.43 -35.94
N GLU A 885 17.78 -5.02 -37.10
CA GLU A 885 18.43 -4.09 -38.01
C GLU A 885 18.45 -2.62 -37.53
N VAL A 886 17.59 -2.27 -36.57
CA VAL A 886 17.53 -0.94 -35.94
C VAL A 886 18.40 -0.94 -34.68
N ASP A 887 19.71 -0.84 -34.89
CA ASP A 887 20.74 -0.72 -33.84
C ASP A 887 21.13 0.74 -33.52
N ALA A 888 20.52 1.69 -34.20
CA ALA A 888 20.69 3.12 -34.05
C ALA A 888 19.44 3.85 -34.54
N ILE A 889 19.15 5.03 -33.98
CA ILE A 889 17.89 5.74 -34.23
C ILE A 889 17.74 6.20 -35.69
N GLU A 890 18.85 6.43 -36.39
CA GLU A 890 18.88 6.81 -37.80
C GLU A 890 18.34 5.70 -38.72
N LYS A 891 18.34 4.44 -38.25
CA LYS A 891 17.81 3.29 -38.97
C LYS A 891 16.31 3.04 -38.73
N ALA A 892 15.69 3.76 -37.80
CA ALA A 892 14.29 3.53 -37.40
C ALA A 892 13.25 3.93 -38.47
N GLY A 893 13.63 4.71 -39.49
CA GLY A 893 12.74 5.10 -40.58
C GLY A 893 11.48 5.82 -40.07
N ALA A 894 10.30 5.37 -40.52
CA ALA A 894 9.02 5.96 -40.15
C ALA A 894 8.62 5.74 -38.67
N PHE A 895 9.34 4.89 -37.94
CA PHE A 895 9.08 4.60 -36.53
C PHE A 895 9.90 5.51 -35.58
N ALA A 896 10.74 6.39 -36.12
CA ALA A 896 11.37 7.45 -35.33
C ALA A 896 10.41 8.62 -35.09
N PHE A 897 10.40 9.17 -33.88
CA PHE A 897 9.74 10.43 -33.57
C PHE A 897 10.68 11.33 -32.75
N THR A 898 10.51 12.64 -32.87
CA THR A 898 11.31 13.64 -32.15
C THR A 898 10.38 14.57 -31.39
N ASP A 899 10.70 14.82 -30.12
CA ASP A 899 10.00 15.76 -29.25
C ASP A 899 10.98 16.51 -28.33
N ALA A 900 10.46 17.18 -27.29
CA ALA A 900 11.27 17.92 -26.32
C ALA A 900 12.25 17.06 -25.50
N PHE A 901 12.08 15.73 -25.49
CA PHE A 901 12.92 14.78 -24.75
C PHE A 901 13.95 14.08 -25.64
N GLY A 902 14.00 14.41 -26.94
CA GLY A 902 14.91 13.84 -27.93
C GLY A 902 14.21 12.95 -28.96
N THR A 903 15.01 12.22 -29.76
CA THR A 903 14.49 11.27 -30.75
C THR A 903 14.41 9.87 -30.15
N ALA A 904 13.30 9.17 -30.37
CA ALA A 904 13.08 7.79 -29.91
C ALA A 904 12.31 6.96 -30.95
N TYR A 905 12.29 5.64 -30.73
CA TYR A 905 11.60 4.67 -31.57
C TYR A 905 10.22 4.33 -31.00
N ALA A 906 9.21 4.19 -31.85
CA ALA A 906 7.92 3.62 -31.47
C ALA A 906 7.22 2.93 -32.63
N ARG A 907 7.01 1.62 -32.50
CA ARG A 907 6.25 0.76 -33.41
C ARG A 907 5.21 0.01 -32.60
N ARG A 908 3.97 -0.01 -33.09
CA ARG A 908 2.82 -0.58 -32.38
C ARG A 908 2.03 -1.52 -33.26
N ARG A 909 1.45 -2.54 -32.65
CA ARG A 909 0.57 -3.50 -33.30
C ARG A 909 -0.79 -3.52 -32.61
N GLU A 910 -1.86 -3.36 -33.37
CA GLU A 910 -3.21 -3.33 -32.81
C GLU A 910 -3.67 -4.75 -32.40
N LEU A 911 -4.19 -4.90 -31.17
CA LEU A 911 -4.82 -6.14 -30.71
C LEU A 911 -6.33 -6.15 -31.01
N GLY A 912 -6.98 -5.01 -30.81
CA GLY A 912 -8.37 -4.75 -31.14
C GLY A 912 -9.02 -3.69 -30.25
N SER A 913 -10.32 -3.48 -30.45
CA SER A 913 -11.12 -2.52 -29.69
C SER A 913 -12.02 -3.21 -28.66
N VAL A 914 -12.10 -2.65 -27.46
CA VAL A 914 -12.90 -3.12 -26.32
C VAL A 914 -14.08 -2.15 -26.12
N PRO A 915 -15.33 -2.65 -26.09
CA PRO A 915 -16.50 -1.83 -25.79
C PRO A 915 -16.56 -1.47 -24.30
N VAL A 916 -17.10 -0.29 -24.00
CA VAL A 916 -17.41 0.20 -22.65
C VAL A 916 -18.92 0.17 -22.47
N TYR A 917 -19.39 -0.49 -21.41
CA TYR A 917 -20.82 -0.59 -21.10
C TYR A 917 -21.37 0.73 -20.55
N GLY A 918 -22.71 0.84 -20.46
CA GLY A 918 -23.38 2.07 -20.02
C GLY A 918 -23.07 2.51 -18.58
N ASP A 919 -22.59 1.60 -17.73
CA ASP A 919 -22.10 1.91 -16.38
C ASP A 919 -20.59 2.28 -16.35
N GLY A 920 -19.95 2.37 -17.52
CA GLY A 920 -18.52 2.64 -17.68
C GLY A 920 -17.62 1.42 -17.57
N SER A 921 -18.15 0.23 -17.24
CA SER A 921 -17.32 -0.97 -17.07
C SER A 921 -16.89 -1.59 -18.41
N ALA A 922 -15.81 -2.38 -18.41
CA ALA A 922 -15.34 -3.14 -19.57
C ALA A 922 -14.65 -4.44 -19.12
N ARG A 923 -14.63 -5.46 -19.99
CA ARG A 923 -13.91 -6.71 -19.71
C ARG A 923 -13.27 -7.27 -20.98
N PHE A 924 -12.00 -7.66 -20.91
CA PHE A 924 -11.26 -8.15 -22.06
C PHE A 924 -10.15 -9.12 -21.63
N ARG A 925 -9.74 -9.99 -22.55
CA ARG A 925 -8.59 -10.90 -22.37
C ARG A 925 -7.46 -10.51 -23.31
N VAL A 926 -6.24 -10.55 -22.83
CA VAL A 926 -5.01 -10.27 -23.59
C VAL A 926 -3.98 -11.36 -23.36
N PRO A 927 -3.04 -11.59 -24.30
CA PRO A 927 -1.89 -12.44 -24.02
C PRO A 927 -1.10 -11.87 -22.82
N GLY A 928 -0.68 -12.73 -21.90
CA GLY A 928 0.12 -12.33 -20.74
C GLY A 928 1.53 -11.91 -21.15
N GLY A 929 2.08 -10.94 -20.41
CA GLY A 929 3.43 -10.39 -20.57
C GLY A 929 3.61 -9.42 -21.73
N LEU A 930 2.54 -8.95 -22.38
CA LEU A 930 2.68 -7.93 -23.42
C LEU A 930 2.85 -6.52 -22.85
N PRO A 931 3.74 -5.67 -23.42
CA PRO A 931 3.74 -4.24 -23.17
C PRO A 931 2.57 -3.58 -23.91
N LEU A 932 1.53 -3.17 -23.19
CA LEU A 932 0.27 -2.68 -23.75
C LEU A 932 0.10 -1.17 -23.62
N VAL A 933 -0.46 -0.53 -24.64
CA VAL A 933 -0.83 0.88 -24.66
C VAL A 933 -2.29 1.03 -25.06
N LEU A 934 -3.03 1.91 -24.39
CA LEU A 934 -4.42 2.19 -24.69
C LEU A 934 -4.57 3.43 -25.58
N GLY A 935 -5.44 3.34 -26.58
CA GLY A 935 -5.89 4.45 -27.42
C GLY A 935 -7.37 4.76 -27.21
N LEU A 936 -7.73 6.03 -27.21
CA LEU A 936 -9.08 6.55 -27.00
C LEU A 936 -9.63 7.18 -28.28
N PRO A 937 -10.93 7.06 -28.55
CA PRO A 937 -11.58 7.82 -29.61
C PRO A 937 -11.67 9.32 -29.25
N GLU A 938 -11.89 10.14 -30.28
CA GLU A 938 -12.17 11.56 -30.11
C GLU A 938 -13.61 11.79 -29.61
N THR A 939 -13.75 12.47 -28.47
CA THR A 939 -15.03 12.88 -27.89
C THR A 939 -15.23 14.39 -28.05
N LYS A 940 -16.41 14.89 -27.65
CA LYS A 940 -16.62 16.34 -27.59
C LYS A 940 -15.67 16.97 -26.57
N LEU A 941 -15.57 16.37 -25.38
CA LEU A 941 -14.73 16.88 -24.30
C LEU A 941 -13.24 16.86 -24.67
N SER A 942 -12.75 15.81 -25.33
CA SER A 942 -11.34 15.73 -25.75
C SER A 942 -10.96 16.82 -26.72
N ARG A 943 -11.81 17.13 -27.69
CA ARG A 943 -11.59 18.21 -28.66
C ARG A 943 -11.63 19.59 -28.01
N GLU A 944 -12.58 19.82 -27.09
CA GLU A 944 -12.71 21.10 -26.38
C GLU A 944 -11.56 21.36 -25.41
N ARG A 945 -10.97 20.30 -24.84
CA ARG A 945 -9.92 20.39 -23.80
C ARG A 945 -8.55 19.94 -24.26
N ASN A 946 -8.39 19.58 -25.53
CA ASN A 946 -7.17 19.03 -26.13
C ASN A 946 -6.57 17.88 -25.30
N LEU A 947 -7.40 16.91 -24.94
CA LEU A 947 -7.00 15.80 -24.06
C LEU A 947 -6.22 14.73 -24.84
N PRO A 948 -5.11 14.19 -24.32
CA PRO A 948 -4.35 13.16 -25.01
C PRO A 948 -5.24 11.94 -25.27
N ARG A 949 -5.13 11.35 -26.47
CA ARG A 949 -5.90 10.17 -26.88
C ARG A 949 -5.08 8.89 -26.89
N THR A 950 -3.77 8.98 -26.68
CA THR A 950 -2.88 7.82 -26.55
C THR A 950 -2.25 7.82 -25.18
N GLN A 951 -2.33 6.69 -24.47
CA GLN A 951 -1.68 6.51 -23.19
C GLN A 951 -0.16 6.67 -23.37
N ARG A 952 0.47 7.40 -22.45
CA ARG A 952 1.92 7.73 -22.50
C ARG A 952 2.82 6.66 -21.87
N GLU A 953 2.22 5.63 -21.31
CA GLU A 953 2.90 4.65 -20.47
C GLU A 953 2.36 3.26 -20.78
N ALA A 954 3.24 2.32 -21.06
CA ALA A 954 2.86 0.93 -21.19
C ALA A 954 2.41 0.34 -19.84
N ILE A 955 1.33 -0.45 -19.90
CA ILE A 955 0.89 -1.35 -18.83
C ILE A 955 1.21 -2.77 -19.25
N VAL A 956 1.35 -3.67 -18.28
CA VAL A 956 1.54 -5.10 -18.53
C VAL A 956 0.65 -5.86 -17.56
N PHE A 957 0.15 -6.99 -18.03
CA PHE A 957 -0.52 -7.99 -17.21
C PHE A 957 0.21 -9.31 -17.34
N SER A 958 0.41 -10.01 -16.24
CA SER A 958 1.18 -11.25 -16.21
C SER A 958 0.39 -12.44 -16.76
N PRO A 959 1.07 -13.49 -17.26
CA PRO A 959 0.42 -14.74 -17.62
C PRO A 959 -0.41 -15.30 -16.46
N GLY A 960 -1.70 -15.58 -16.71
CA GLY A 960 -2.65 -16.07 -15.73
C GLY A 960 -3.22 -14.99 -14.81
N GLU A 961 -2.86 -13.72 -14.98
CA GLU A 961 -3.36 -12.65 -14.14
C GLU A 961 -4.86 -12.40 -14.35
N VAL A 962 -5.62 -12.41 -13.27
CA VAL A 962 -7.00 -11.95 -13.21
C VAL A 962 -7.05 -10.68 -12.40
N VAL A 963 -7.42 -9.57 -13.02
CA VAL A 963 -7.29 -8.23 -12.42
C VAL A 963 -8.58 -7.44 -12.50
N ARG A 964 -8.87 -6.69 -11.43
CA ARG A 964 -9.93 -5.65 -11.41
C ARG A 964 -9.27 -4.28 -11.47
N GLN A 965 -9.32 -3.66 -12.63
CA GLN A 965 -8.65 -2.39 -12.90
C GLN A 965 -9.54 -1.19 -12.59
N GLY A 966 -8.97 -0.21 -11.87
CA GLY A 966 -9.63 1.05 -11.54
C GLY A 966 -10.73 0.90 -10.49
N PHE A 967 -11.57 1.93 -10.36
CA PHE A 967 -12.63 1.98 -9.35
C PHE A 967 -13.87 2.60 -9.95
N ARG A 968 -15.04 2.22 -9.44
CA ARG A 968 -16.30 2.91 -9.77
C ARG A 968 -16.22 4.35 -9.28
N ALA A 969 -16.67 5.31 -10.10
CA ALA A 969 -16.59 6.73 -9.76
C ALA A 969 -17.22 7.09 -8.41
N GLY A 970 -18.34 6.44 -8.04
CA GLY A 970 -19.01 6.66 -6.75
C GLY A 970 -18.23 6.13 -5.53
N LEU A 971 -17.20 5.31 -5.72
CA LEU A 971 -16.36 4.75 -4.64
C LEU A 971 -14.94 5.30 -4.65
N PHE A 972 -14.52 5.96 -5.72
CA PHE A 972 -13.16 6.44 -5.90
C PHE A 972 -12.73 7.42 -4.81
N ASP A 973 -13.61 8.36 -4.43
CA ASP A 973 -13.30 9.37 -3.43
C ASP A 973 -13.04 8.79 -2.04
N ALA A 974 -13.57 7.61 -1.76
CA ALA A 974 -13.38 6.92 -0.49
C ALA A 974 -12.02 6.24 -0.35
N ILE A 975 -11.41 5.87 -1.46
CA ILE A 975 -10.27 4.95 -1.49
C ILE A 975 -9.05 5.66 -2.08
N CYS A 976 -9.19 6.23 -3.26
CA CYS A 976 -8.06 6.75 -4.04
C CYS A 976 -7.79 8.23 -3.82
N ALA A 977 -8.81 9.01 -3.44
CA ALA A 977 -8.67 10.47 -3.38
C ALA A 977 -7.68 10.97 -2.33
N GLN A 978 -7.34 10.16 -1.32
CA GLN A 978 -6.29 10.52 -0.35
C GLN A 978 -4.90 10.70 -1.00
N CYS A 979 -4.64 9.99 -2.10
CA CYS A 979 -3.38 10.04 -2.85
C CYS A 979 -3.51 10.70 -4.23
N HIS A 980 -4.72 10.68 -4.80
CA HIS A 980 -4.98 11.16 -6.15
C HIS A 980 -5.81 12.46 -6.19
N GLY A 981 -6.39 12.89 -5.08
CA GLY A 981 -7.40 13.95 -5.02
C GLY A 981 -8.78 13.43 -5.41
N SER A 982 -9.84 14.11 -4.97
CA SER A 982 -11.22 13.70 -5.29
C SER A 982 -11.56 13.93 -6.77
N VAL A 983 -12.65 13.35 -7.24
CA VAL A 983 -13.18 13.62 -8.59
C VAL A 983 -13.57 15.10 -8.71
N SER A 984 -14.18 15.66 -7.68
CA SER A 984 -14.59 17.07 -7.62
C SER A 984 -13.42 18.04 -7.40
N GLY A 985 -12.26 17.56 -6.95
CA GLY A 985 -11.13 18.37 -6.51
C GLY A 985 -11.30 19.03 -5.14
N ARG A 986 -12.44 18.82 -4.47
CA ARG A 986 -12.68 19.33 -3.10
C ARG A 986 -12.21 18.31 -2.06
N PRO A 987 -11.36 18.70 -1.10
CA PRO A 987 -10.89 17.80 -0.05
C PRO A 987 -12.00 17.14 0.77
N ILE A 988 -13.06 17.90 1.13
CA ILE A 988 -14.20 17.41 1.93
C ILE A 988 -14.98 16.25 1.29
N ASP A 989 -14.79 15.99 -0.01
CA ASP A 989 -15.42 14.85 -0.67
C ASP A 989 -14.61 13.54 -0.46
N THR A 990 -13.38 13.63 0.08
CA THR A 990 -12.56 12.47 0.45
C THR A 990 -13.02 11.90 1.80
N GLY A 991 -13.76 10.80 1.77
CA GLY A 991 -14.28 10.16 2.98
C GLY A 991 -14.55 8.69 2.76
N LEU A 992 -14.22 7.85 3.74
CA LEU A 992 -14.48 6.42 3.64
C LEU A 992 -15.98 6.15 3.48
N LEU A 993 -16.33 5.22 2.61
CA LEU A 993 -17.67 4.67 2.50
C LEU A 993 -17.75 3.34 3.25
N PRO A 994 -18.53 3.27 4.34
CA PRO A 994 -18.91 1.99 4.94
C PRO A 994 -19.54 1.08 3.87
N ASP A 995 -19.19 -0.21 3.83
CA ASP A 995 -19.70 -1.20 2.86
C ASP A 995 -19.23 -1.07 1.40
N PHE A 996 -18.00 -0.57 1.16
CA PHE A 996 -17.49 -0.50 -0.21
C PHE A 996 -17.22 -1.88 -0.83
N VAL A 997 -16.77 -2.87 -0.04
CA VAL A 997 -16.29 -4.18 -0.52
C VAL A 997 -17.41 -4.97 -1.20
N THR A 998 -18.62 -4.97 -0.65
CA THR A 998 -19.72 -5.80 -1.17
C THR A 998 -20.26 -5.31 -2.51
N GLN A 999 -20.01 -4.04 -2.87
CA GLN A 999 -20.56 -3.37 -4.05
C GLN A 999 -19.50 -2.95 -5.09
N ALA A 1000 -18.21 -3.02 -4.74
CA ALA A 1000 -17.12 -2.47 -5.55
C ALA A 1000 -17.05 -3.06 -6.96
N SER A 1001 -17.22 -4.37 -7.09
CA SER A 1001 -17.11 -5.10 -8.36
C SER A 1001 -18.44 -5.40 -9.04
N SER A 1002 -19.56 -4.90 -8.50
CA SER A 1002 -20.89 -5.08 -9.10
C SER A 1002 -21.05 -4.13 -10.31
N THR A 1003 -20.77 -4.64 -11.50
CA THR A 1003 -20.79 -3.91 -12.78
C THR A 1003 -21.39 -4.77 -13.88
N VAL A 1004 -21.86 -4.14 -14.96
CA VAL A 1004 -22.42 -4.84 -16.13
C VAL A 1004 -21.39 -5.78 -16.76
N ALA A 1005 -20.13 -5.34 -16.90
CA ALA A 1005 -19.09 -6.13 -17.55
C ALA A 1005 -18.73 -7.43 -16.82
N ARG A 1006 -18.98 -7.51 -15.50
CA ARG A 1006 -18.65 -8.68 -14.68
C ARG A 1006 -19.33 -9.96 -15.17
N GLU A 1007 -20.61 -9.85 -15.54
CA GLU A 1007 -21.46 -10.97 -15.99
C GLU A 1007 -21.41 -11.15 -17.52
N SER A 1008 -20.60 -10.35 -18.22
CA SER A 1008 -20.46 -10.40 -19.66
C SER A 1008 -19.25 -11.22 -20.10
N ASP A 1009 -19.32 -11.79 -21.30
CA ASP A 1009 -18.16 -12.42 -21.93
C ASP A 1009 -17.07 -11.37 -22.20
N PRO A 1010 -15.79 -11.67 -21.89
CA PRO A 1010 -14.70 -10.76 -22.17
C PRO A 1010 -14.50 -10.59 -23.68
N THR A 1011 -14.16 -9.38 -24.10
CA THR A 1011 -13.64 -9.16 -25.47
C THR A 1011 -12.32 -9.91 -25.63
N ASN A 1012 -12.29 -10.91 -26.51
CA ASN A 1012 -11.11 -11.74 -26.68
C ASN A 1012 -10.08 -11.08 -27.61
N LEU A 1013 -8.99 -10.57 -27.00
CA LEU A 1013 -7.81 -10.06 -27.70
C LEU A 1013 -6.60 -11.00 -27.56
N ASP A 1014 -6.77 -12.16 -26.91
CA ASP A 1014 -5.76 -13.23 -26.83
C ASP A 1014 -5.60 -13.92 -28.19
N LYS A 1015 -4.79 -13.29 -29.04
CA LYS A 1015 -4.50 -13.72 -30.41
C LYS A 1015 -3.00 -13.90 -30.59
N ALA A 1016 -2.63 -14.95 -31.33
CA ALA A 1016 -1.25 -15.15 -31.77
C ALA A 1016 -0.76 -13.94 -32.61
N PRO A 1017 0.56 -13.63 -32.62
CA PRO A 1017 1.10 -12.46 -33.32
C PRO A 1017 0.62 -12.28 -34.77
N GLY A 1018 0.59 -13.38 -35.56
CA GLY A 1018 0.16 -13.36 -36.96
C GLY A 1018 -1.34 -13.12 -37.19
N ALA A 1019 -2.17 -13.11 -36.14
CA ALA A 1019 -3.60 -12.83 -36.19
C ALA A 1019 -3.97 -11.43 -35.63
N ARG A 1020 -2.97 -10.61 -35.28
CA ARG A 1020 -3.14 -9.23 -34.80
C ARG A 1020 -3.24 -8.25 -35.97
N GLY A 1021 -3.65 -7.02 -35.67
CA GLY A 1021 -3.83 -5.94 -36.65
C GLY A 1021 -2.50 -5.43 -37.23
N PRO A 1022 -2.57 -4.43 -38.12
CA PRO A 1022 -1.38 -3.88 -38.76
C PRO A 1022 -0.47 -3.20 -37.76
N GLU A 1023 0.80 -3.11 -38.14
CA GLU A 1023 1.79 -2.34 -37.41
C GLU A 1023 1.80 -0.89 -37.88
N SER A 1024 2.03 0.03 -36.95
CA SER A 1024 2.03 1.47 -37.22
C SER A 1024 3.02 2.22 -36.32
N PRO A 1025 3.50 3.40 -36.74
CA PRO A 1025 4.23 4.29 -35.84
C PRO A 1025 3.33 4.80 -34.72
N ALA A 1026 3.92 5.22 -33.60
CA ALA A 1026 3.13 5.88 -32.57
C ALA A 1026 2.52 7.18 -33.13
N PRO A 1027 1.22 7.42 -32.90
CA PRO A 1027 0.59 8.67 -33.33
C PRO A 1027 1.23 9.88 -32.63
N ALA A 1028 1.39 10.97 -33.36
CA ALA A 1028 1.74 12.26 -32.78
C ALA A 1028 0.56 12.73 -31.91
N ASN A 1029 0.77 12.79 -30.59
CA ASN A 1029 -0.20 13.24 -29.61
C ASN A 1029 -0.41 14.76 -29.65
#